data_AF-A0A849WKE5-F1
#
_entry.id   AF-A0A849WKE5-F1
#
_cell.length_a   1.000
_cell.length_b   1.000
_cell.length_c   1.000
_cell.angle_alpha   90.00
_cell.angle_beta   90.00
_cell.angle_gamma   90.00
#
_symmetry.space_group_name_H-M   'P 1'
#
loop_
_entity.id
_entity.type
_entity.pdbx_description
1 polymer ?
#
loop_
_entity_poly.entity_id
_entity_poly.type
_entity_poly.pdbx_seq_one_letter_code
_entity_poly.pdbx_strand_id
1 'polypeptide(L)'
;MKKPLIVLLLTSQMVFGLGQQVTLLQNQPIVIEYYHNLPDGKALFLTVLETQTKKKASVELTPSLQDKKILVGGFKIQLDMNKLPSQNLEFLTKSGDKLFAHVIPNANSKDNTLSVALFNKESEWQAYTANFLNKANEELLKQQKKIQQEAQKNLKNVNFNNSAALEKLKEKNETLIRLNDRIQEQTRLSFEAQEAIKREELLRQQELKTKHEREKNKQLSKLKADNALISYQKQNFKEASRLYEEAIALDPENDEFYYRYGVSLYKVNNYNKSLSVLSIAEGGEQDPVEHKYYVALNHLKLNELDKALSEFKEIRDEDDKALSPIAAFYAGNLELNSKSFKTARENFQYVLDKSSDPKLDKEAELKLEEVDRLESFYESQKEVFKYSLSVGPQYDGNVLNVATQNLATNTEAYRLQYGASLTYHVYRTLSSLYSLQFDINDMYSVDKNFKSDSTIQSADPLTMGVKAPMNHQWKLFSKDFSSNIAPYITTLSMSSEGGSRKQIMSSQGFGADVSWAQSKSWSHVIKADYIMDNSSLEVSTPEDNQSAKRTTLGYSLIKVLDDKASKSLMGDLSYIQNKSDGTNNNFNKTILGLTYSFPWSKTYKGASKLEYTDLKYPDNSNLRKDSITVASLSAVKDLNKNKSLSFNFAYNLNSSNVDSYKYNKIVLGFLFTYTGNYSKK
;
A
#
# COMPACT_ATOMS: atom_id res chain seq x y z
N MET A 1 56.28 20.25 -36.45
CA MET A 1 56.34 20.45 -34.99
C MET A 1 55.03 19.92 -34.39
N LYS A 2 55.05 18.68 -33.87
CA LYS A 2 54.97 18.33 -32.44
C LYS A 2 53.74 18.90 -31.72
N LYS A 3 52.70 18.07 -31.56
CA LYS A 3 51.83 18.07 -30.37
C LYS A 3 52.52 17.21 -29.30
N PRO A 4 52.59 17.61 -28.02
CA PRO A 4 52.96 16.70 -26.96
C PRO A 4 51.72 15.90 -26.51
N LEU A 5 51.91 14.59 -26.51
CA LEU A 5 51.07 13.57 -25.93
C LEU A 5 51.27 13.62 -24.41
N ILE A 6 50.23 13.97 -23.64
CA ILE A 6 50.21 13.72 -22.20
C ILE A 6 49.61 12.34 -22.00
N VAL A 7 50.49 11.38 -21.73
CA VAL A 7 50.18 10.04 -21.25
C VAL A 7 49.81 10.17 -19.77
N LEU A 8 48.59 9.81 -19.40
CA LEU A 8 48.25 9.49 -18.01
C LEU A 8 48.23 7.97 -17.89
N LEU A 9 49.37 7.41 -17.44
CA LEU A 9 49.50 6.04 -16.96
C LEU A 9 48.75 5.92 -15.63
N LEU A 10 47.66 5.15 -15.62
CA LEU A 10 47.19 4.49 -14.41
C LEU A 10 47.65 3.03 -14.49
N THR A 11 48.83 2.79 -13.93
CA THR A 11 49.38 1.46 -13.70
C THR A 11 48.59 0.78 -12.59
N SER A 12 47.72 -0.18 -12.92
CA SER A 12 47.42 -1.25 -11.98
C SER A 12 48.49 -2.33 -12.16
N GLN A 13 49.35 -2.48 -11.16
CA GLN A 13 50.36 -3.54 -11.12
C GLN A 13 49.74 -4.90 -11.44
N MET A 14 50.35 -5.56 -12.42
CA MET A 14 50.11 -6.95 -12.79
C MET A 14 50.43 -7.86 -11.60
N VAL A 15 49.45 -8.65 -11.19
CA VAL A 15 49.73 -9.94 -10.55
C VAL A 15 50.03 -10.90 -11.70
N PHE A 16 51.25 -11.46 -11.72
CA PHE A 16 51.62 -12.53 -12.64
C PHE A 16 50.79 -13.77 -12.33
N GLY A 17 49.76 -14.04 -13.13
CA GLY A 17 49.04 -15.30 -13.20
C GLY A 17 49.03 -15.78 -14.66
N LEU A 18 49.31 -17.07 -14.86
CA LEU A 18 49.57 -17.76 -16.14
C LEU A 18 48.34 -17.89 -17.07
N GLY A 19 47.52 -16.84 -17.23
CA GLY A 19 46.38 -16.83 -18.14
C GLY A 19 46.58 -15.85 -19.30
N GLN A 20 46.31 -16.28 -20.54
CA GLN A 20 46.27 -15.36 -21.69
C GLN A 20 44.90 -14.69 -21.80
N GLN A 21 44.89 -13.40 -22.15
CA GLN A 21 43.70 -12.58 -22.29
C GLN A 21 43.36 -12.38 -23.78
N VAL A 22 42.17 -12.79 -24.21
CA VAL A 22 41.64 -12.60 -25.57
C VAL A 22 40.56 -11.53 -25.56
N THR A 23 40.56 -10.57 -26.48
CA THR A 23 39.47 -9.57 -26.58
C THR A 23 38.50 -9.94 -27.70
N LEU A 24 37.23 -10.16 -27.35
CA LEU A 24 36.11 -10.45 -28.23
C LEU A 24 35.39 -9.14 -28.61
N LEU A 25 35.24 -8.89 -29.91
CA LEU A 25 34.54 -7.75 -30.48
C LEU A 25 33.24 -8.25 -31.14
N GLN A 26 32.13 -7.54 -30.98
CA GLN A 26 30.87 -7.92 -31.64
C GLN A 26 31.03 -7.87 -33.17
N ASN A 27 30.69 -8.98 -33.85
CA ASN A 27 30.72 -9.11 -35.32
C ASN A 27 32.08 -8.89 -36.01
N GLN A 28 33.20 -9.05 -35.28
CA GLN A 28 34.56 -8.94 -35.80
C GLN A 28 35.31 -10.28 -35.65
N PRO A 29 36.26 -10.61 -36.54
CA PRO A 29 37.12 -11.78 -36.37
C PRO A 29 37.97 -11.63 -35.10
N ILE A 30 37.90 -12.63 -34.23
CA ILE A 30 38.70 -12.76 -33.00
C ILE A 30 40.06 -13.32 -33.40
N VAL A 31 41.12 -12.59 -33.09
CA VAL A 31 42.50 -13.05 -33.25
C VAL A 31 43.00 -13.48 -31.88
N ILE A 32 43.40 -14.74 -31.74
CA ILE A 32 43.98 -15.30 -30.52
C ILE A 32 45.49 -15.29 -30.68
N GLU A 33 46.20 -14.63 -29.77
CA GLU A 33 47.66 -14.69 -29.64
C GLU A 33 48.02 -15.57 -28.43
N TYR A 34 48.63 -16.73 -28.71
CA TYR A 34 49.02 -17.70 -27.71
C TYR A 34 50.53 -17.69 -27.47
N TYR A 35 50.92 -17.19 -26.30
CA TYR A 35 52.27 -17.19 -25.75
C TYR A 35 52.57 -18.50 -25.05
N HIS A 36 53.50 -19.26 -25.60
CA HIS A 36 53.82 -20.60 -25.13
C HIS A 36 55.29 -20.76 -24.73
N ASN A 37 55.54 -21.71 -23.83
CA ASN A 37 56.89 -22.04 -23.34
C ASN A 37 57.34 -23.48 -23.70
N LEU A 38 56.74 -24.15 -24.70
CA LEU A 38 57.29 -25.44 -25.18
C LEU A 38 58.39 -25.24 -26.24
N PRO A 39 59.30 -26.23 -26.38
CA PRO A 39 60.24 -26.31 -27.49
C PRO A 39 59.51 -26.66 -28.80
N ASP A 40 59.88 -25.97 -29.88
CA ASP A 40 59.50 -26.19 -31.29
C ASP A 40 58.05 -25.93 -31.73
N GLY A 41 57.83 -24.74 -32.32
CA GLY A 41 57.39 -24.54 -33.71
C GLY A 41 56.10 -25.18 -34.26
N LYS A 42 55.30 -25.90 -33.47
CA LYS A 42 54.08 -26.57 -33.92
C LYS A 42 52.84 -25.66 -33.80
N ALA A 43 51.97 -25.70 -34.81
CA ALA A 43 50.69 -24.99 -34.80
C ALA A 43 49.72 -25.59 -33.76
N LEU A 44 49.04 -24.72 -32.99
CA LEU A 44 48.06 -25.10 -31.97
C LEU A 44 46.65 -24.86 -32.53
N PHE A 45 45.75 -25.84 -32.49
CA PHE A 45 44.37 -25.64 -32.93
C PHE A 45 43.48 -25.45 -31.72
N LEU A 46 42.66 -24.40 -31.73
CA LEU A 46 41.74 -24.03 -30.66
C LEU A 46 40.31 -24.11 -31.19
N THR A 47 39.45 -24.89 -30.54
CA THR A 47 38.05 -25.05 -30.96
C THR A 47 37.14 -24.44 -29.91
N VAL A 48 36.23 -23.57 -30.32
CA VAL A 48 35.18 -23.00 -29.49
C VAL A 48 33.86 -23.66 -29.85
N LEU A 49 33.19 -24.20 -28.83
CA LEU A 49 31.86 -24.79 -28.92
C LEU A 49 30.89 -23.90 -28.14
N GLU A 50 29.85 -23.41 -28.82
CA GLU A 50 28.73 -22.78 -28.13
C GLU A 50 27.79 -23.89 -27.65
N THR A 51 27.60 -23.98 -26.32
CA THR A 51 27.05 -25.18 -25.66
C THR A 51 25.55 -25.36 -25.84
N GLN A 52 24.78 -24.29 -26.12
CA GLN A 52 23.32 -24.38 -26.32
C GLN A 52 22.94 -24.75 -27.77
N THR A 53 23.57 -24.10 -28.75
CA THR A 53 23.35 -24.28 -30.19
C THR A 53 24.24 -25.35 -30.82
N LYS A 54 25.24 -25.85 -30.08
CA LYS A 54 26.23 -26.85 -30.50
C LYS A 54 27.08 -26.42 -31.71
N LYS A 55 27.10 -25.14 -32.06
CA LYS A 55 27.90 -24.60 -33.16
C LYS A 55 29.39 -24.58 -32.78
N LYS A 56 30.25 -25.04 -33.69
CA LYS A 56 31.69 -25.16 -33.52
C LYS A 56 32.43 -24.17 -34.42
N ALA A 57 33.47 -23.54 -33.89
CA ALA A 57 34.44 -22.78 -34.67
C ALA A 57 35.85 -23.21 -34.25
N SER A 58 36.70 -23.58 -35.20
CA SER A 58 38.09 -23.99 -34.95
C SER A 58 39.05 -23.02 -35.60
N VAL A 59 40.12 -22.68 -34.89
CA VAL A 59 41.17 -21.80 -35.38
C VAL A 59 42.53 -22.46 -35.24
N GLU A 60 43.32 -22.39 -36.31
CA GLU A 60 44.73 -22.77 -36.30
C GLU A 60 45.56 -21.57 -35.87
N LEU A 61 46.30 -21.71 -34.76
CA LEU A 61 47.27 -20.74 -34.31
C LEU A 61 48.63 -21.11 -34.90
N THR A 62 49.14 -20.23 -35.76
CA THR A 62 50.38 -20.40 -36.52
C THR A 62 51.49 -19.50 -35.96
N PRO A 63 52.78 -19.90 -36.03
CA PRO A 63 53.86 -19.05 -35.54
C PRO A 63 53.84 -17.65 -36.19
N SER A 64 53.84 -16.62 -35.35
CA SER A 64 53.96 -15.23 -35.76
C SER A 64 55.24 -15.03 -36.57
N LEU A 65 55.15 -14.20 -37.59
CA LEU A 65 56.28 -13.83 -38.45
C LEU A 65 57.39 -13.09 -37.67
N GLN A 66 57.06 -12.49 -36.53
CA GLN A 66 57.96 -11.64 -35.75
C GLN A 66 58.62 -12.38 -34.58
N ASP A 67 57.91 -13.32 -33.95
CA ASP A 67 58.43 -14.18 -32.90
C ASP A 67 57.80 -15.57 -33.01
N LYS A 68 58.61 -16.57 -33.32
CA LYS A 68 58.15 -17.95 -33.47
C LYS A 68 57.63 -18.57 -32.16
N LYS A 69 57.80 -17.90 -31.02
CA LYS A 69 57.22 -18.28 -29.71
C LYS A 69 55.78 -17.79 -29.51
N ILE A 70 55.28 -16.92 -30.40
CA ILE A 70 53.93 -16.38 -30.37
C ILE A 70 53.14 -17.05 -31.49
N LEU A 71 52.08 -17.79 -31.16
CA LEU A 71 51.18 -18.39 -32.15
C LEU A 71 49.95 -17.48 -32.37
N VAL A 72 49.55 -17.27 -33.61
CA VAL A 72 48.47 -16.34 -34.01
C VAL A 72 47.51 -17.01 -34.98
N GLY A 73 46.20 -16.85 -34.76
CA GLY A 73 45.14 -17.28 -35.67
C GLY A 73 43.81 -16.61 -35.31
N GLY A 74 42.82 -16.60 -36.22
CA GLY A 74 41.50 -16.03 -35.90
C GLY A 74 40.25 -16.68 -36.49
N PHE A 75 39.10 -16.43 -35.85
CA PHE A 75 37.76 -16.88 -36.24
C PHE A 75 36.68 -15.92 -35.72
N LYS A 76 35.46 -15.94 -36.27
CA LYS A 76 34.40 -14.95 -35.96
C LYS A 76 33.29 -15.56 -35.08
N ILE A 77 32.98 -14.94 -33.93
CA ILE A 77 31.83 -15.32 -33.08
C ILE A 77 30.84 -14.14 -33.00
N GLN A 78 29.53 -14.43 -33.01
CA GLN A 78 28.46 -13.45 -32.83
C GLN A 78 27.86 -13.60 -31.42
N LEU A 79 27.91 -12.55 -30.59
CA LEU A 79 27.52 -12.55 -29.18
C LEU A 79 26.34 -11.58 -28.95
N ASP A 80 25.37 -11.96 -28.11
CA ASP A 80 24.29 -11.08 -27.62
C ASP A 80 24.61 -10.57 -26.21
N MET A 81 24.88 -9.27 -26.11
CA MET A 81 25.42 -8.60 -24.91
C MET A 81 24.35 -8.25 -23.87
N ASN A 82 23.06 -8.51 -24.16
CA ASN A 82 21.94 -8.12 -23.30
C ASN A 82 21.49 -9.21 -22.30
N LYS A 83 22.11 -10.40 -22.32
CA LYS A 83 21.81 -11.51 -21.39
C LYS A 83 23.00 -11.77 -20.46
N LEU A 84 22.91 -11.32 -19.21
CA LEU A 84 23.84 -11.64 -18.12
C LEU A 84 23.16 -12.61 -17.13
N PRO A 85 23.84 -13.67 -16.63
CA PRO A 85 25.14 -14.21 -17.00
C PRO A 85 24.99 -15.62 -17.60
N SER A 86 25.03 -15.79 -18.92
CA SER A 86 25.22 -17.14 -19.52
C SER A 86 25.39 -17.06 -21.03
N GLN A 87 26.62 -16.78 -21.47
CA GLN A 87 27.10 -17.41 -22.68
C GLN A 87 28.14 -18.43 -22.25
N ASN A 88 27.70 -19.69 -22.12
CA ASN A 88 28.56 -20.82 -21.80
C ASN A 88 29.40 -21.16 -23.04
N LEU A 89 30.48 -20.40 -23.24
CA LEU A 89 31.49 -20.67 -24.25
C LEU A 89 32.44 -21.74 -23.72
N GLU A 90 32.50 -22.89 -24.39
CA GLU A 90 33.44 -23.96 -24.07
C GLU A 90 34.62 -23.91 -25.04
N PHE A 91 35.82 -23.79 -24.49
CA PHE A 91 37.06 -23.73 -25.26
C PHE A 91 37.78 -25.07 -25.14
N LEU A 92 38.25 -25.64 -26.25
CA LEU A 92 38.92 -26.95 -26.31
C LEU A 92 40.25 -26.84 -27.07
N THR A 93 41.25 -27.60 -26.62
CA THR A 93 42.51 -27.82 -27.36
C THR A 93 42.33 -28.89 -28.46
N LYS A 94 43.30 -29.03 -29.37
CA LYS A 94 43.32 -30.07 -30.41
C LYS A 94 43.25 -31.51 -29.87
N SER A 95 43.81 -31.76 -28.68
CA SER A 95 43.74 -33.06 -27.99
C SER A 95 42.37 -33.33 -27.37
N GLY A 96 41.46 -32.35 -27.38
CA GLY A 96 40.14 -32.42 -26.77
C GLY A 96 40.11 -31.93 -25.31
N ASP A 97 41.20 -31.37 -24.80
CA ASP A 97 41.27 -30.91 -23.41
C ASP A 97 40.52 -29.59 -23.24
N LYS A 98 39.77 -29.47 -22.15
CA LYS A 98 38.95 -28.30 -21.83
C LYS A 98 39.80 -27.14 -21.32
N LEU A 99 39.53 -25.95 -21.86
CA LEU A 99 40.04 -24.66 -21.39
C LEU A 99 38.92 -23.92 -20.65
N PHE A 100 39.23 -23.46 -19.44
CA PHE A 100 38.30 -22.74 -18.58
C PHE A 100 38.40 -21.25 -18.86
N ALA A 101 37.27 -20.58 -19.04
CA ALA A 101 37.21 -19.21 -19.53
C ALA A 101 36.57 -18.26 -18.51
N HIS A 102 37.29 -17.23 -18.08
CA HIS A 102 36.71 -16.14 -17.30
C HIS A 102 36.42 -14.95 -18.22
N VAL A 103 35.14 -14.61 -18.38
CA VAL A 103 34.70 -13.50 -19.24
C VAL A 103 34.65 -12.20 -18.42
N ILE A 104 35.43 -11.23 -18.84
CA ILE A 104 35.55 -9.88 -18.28
C ILE A 104 34.74 -8.91 -19.16
N PRO A 105 33.62 -8.37 -18.65
CA PRO A 105 32.85 -7.37 -19.36
C PRO A 105 33.60 -6.05 -19.44
N ASN A 106 33.88 -5.54 -20.64
CA ASN A 106 34.60 -4.28 -20.81
C ASN A 106 33.61 -3.11 -20.95
N ALA A 107 33.07 -2.64 -19.81
CA ALA A 107 31.98 -1.65 -19.79
C ALA A 107 32.35 -0.23 -20.30
N ASN A 108 33.63 0.04 -20.57
CA ASN A 108 34.13 1.36 -20.99
C ASN A 108 34.60 1.43 -22.45
N SER A 109 34.50 0.35 -23.24
CA SER A 109 34.88 0.39 -24.65
C SER A 109 33.68 0.80 -25.50
N LYS A 110 33.88 1.75 -26.44
CA LYS A 110 32.88 2.12 -27.46
C LYS A 110 32.48 0.94 -28.36
N ASP A 111 33.20 -0.17 -28.27
CA ASP A 111 33.17 -1.27 -29.23
C ASP A 111 32.50 -2.55 -28.69
N ASN A 112 31.77 -2.49 -27.55
CA ASN A 112 31.08 -3.64 -26.94
C ASN A 112 31.97 -4.88 -26.82
N THR A 113 33.09 -4.73 -26.13
CA THR A 113 34.15 -5.76 -26.10
C THR A 113 34.08 -6.61 -24.83
N LEU A 114 34.41 -7.89 -24.93
CA LEU A 114 34.61 -8.79 -23.79
C LEU A 114 36.06 -9.25 -23.77
N SER A 115 36.75 -9.17 -22.65
CA SER A 115 38.02 -9.87 -22.52
C SER A 115 37.77 -11.26 -21.93
N VAL A 116 38.44 -12.30 -22.41
CA VAL A 116 38.34 -13.67 -21.88
C VAL A 116 39.72 -14.11 -21.45
N ALA A 117 39.86 -14.44 -20.18
CA ALA A 117 41.05 -15.10 -19.65
C ALA A 117 40.86 -16.62 -19.75
N LEU A 118 41.78 -17.30 -20.44
CA LEU A 118 41.74 -18.76 -20.64
C LEU A 118 42.74 -19.46 -19.72
N PHE A 119 42.32 -20.56 -19.11
CA PHE A 119 43.12 -21.36 -18.19
C PHE A 119 43.10 -22.84 -18.59
N ASN A 120 44.24 -23.49 -18.44
CA ASN A 120 44.40 -24.93 -18.73
C ASN A 120 43.93 -25.81 -17.57
N LYS A 121 43.71 -25.22 -16.39
CA LYS A 121 43.26 -25.91 -15.18
C LYS A 121 42.08 -25.18 -14.56
N GLU A 122 41.10 -25.95 -14.12
CA GLU A 122 39.89 -25.45 -13.47
C GLU A 122 40.22 -24.63 -12.22
N SER A 123 41.08 -25.17 -11.36
CA SER A 123 41.55 -24.51 -10.14
C SER A 123 42.18 -23.13 -10.36
N GLU A 124 42.91 -22.94 -11.47
CA GLU A 124 43.55 -21.66 -11.81
C GLU A 124 42.50 -20.63 -12.28
N TRP A 125 41.52 -21.08 -13.07
CA TRP A 125 40.38 -20.26 -13.51
C TRP A 125 39.49 -19.83 -12.35
N GLN A 126 39.13 -20.75 -11.46
CA GLN A 126 38.29 -20.42 -10.32
C GLN A 126 39.01 -19.44 -9.37
N ALA A 127 40.29 -19.66 -9.07
CA ALA A 127 41.10 -18.75 -8.23
C ALA A 127 41.21 -17.34 -8.86
N TYR A 128 41.40 -17.27 -10.18
CA TYR A 128 41.38 -16.00 -10.91
C TYR A 128 40.00 -15.32 -10.82
N THR A 129 38.93 -16.09 -11.02
CA THR A 129 37.53 -15.62 -10.95
C THR A 129 37.22 -15.02 -9.60
N ALA A 130 37.53 -15.73 -8.50
CA ALA A 130 37.31 -15.25 -7.14
C ALA A 130 38.11 -13.97 -6.85
N ASN A 131 39.39 -13.91 -7.23
CA ASN A 131 40.22 -12.71 -7.05
C ASN A 131 39.71 -11.51 -7.86
N PHE A 132 39.32 -11.74 -9.12
CA PHE A 132 38.75 -10.71 -9.98
C PHE A 132 37.46 -10.15 -9.39
N LEU A 133 36.53 -11.03 -8.98
CA LEU A 133 35.25 -10.64 -8.40
C LEU A 133 35.44 -9.88 -7.09
N ASN A 134 36.35 -10.31 -6.21
CA ASN A 134 36.70 -9.60 -4.98
C ASN A 134 37.23 -8.19 -5.25
N LYS A 135 38.21 -8.06 -6.15
CA LYS A 135 38.81 -6.76 -6.49
C LYS A 135 37.79 -5.80 -7.09
N ALA A 136 36.97 -6.28 -8.03
CA ALA A 136 35.94 -5.44 -8.62
C ALA A 136 34.82 -5.10 -7.60
N ASN A 137 34.54 -5.97 -6.62
CA ASN A 137 33.62 -5.65 -5.53
C ASN A 137 34.16 -4.53 -4.63
N GLU A 138 35.46 -4.54 -4.32
CA GLU A 138 36.11 -3.43 -3.60
C GLU A 138 36.01 -2.09 -4.35
N GLU A 139 36.15 -2.11 -5.68
CA GLU A 139 35.98 -0.91 -6.51
C GLU A 139 34.54 -0.40 -6.50
N LEU A 140 33.55 -1.29 -6.62
CA LEU A 140 32.14 -0.91 -6.52
C LEU A 140 31.79 -0.36 -5.13
N LEU A 141 32.30 -0.96 -4.05
CA LEU A 141 32.14 -0.47 -2.68
C LEU A 141 32.76 0.93 -2.49
N LYS A 142 33.92 1.21 -3.11
CA LYS A 142 34.52 2.55 -3.13
C LYS A 142 33.62 3.55 -3.88
N GLN A 143 33.07 3.15 -5.02
CA GLN A 143 32.13 3.96 -5.79
C GLN A 143 30.85 4.26 -5.00
N GLN A 144 30.30 3.26 -4.30
CA GLN A 144 29.11 3.38 -3.45
C GLN A 144 29.34 4.40 -2.33
N LYS A 145 30.45 4.29 -1.59
CA LYS A 145 30.82 5.25 -0.54
C LYS A 145 30.92 6.68 -1.07
N LYS A 146 31.52 6.86 -2.26
CA LYS A 146 31.63 8.19 -2.89
C LYS A 146 30.25 8.77 -3.23
N ILE A 147 29.37 7.99 -3.84
CA ILE A 147 28.01 8.42 -4.20
C ILE A 147 27.19 8.73 -2.94
N GLN A 148 27.28 7.92 -1.88
CA GLN A 148 26.59 8.16 -0.61
C GLN A 148 27.06 9.44 0.07
N GLN A 149 28.36 9.70 0.11
CA GLN A 149 28.92 10.94 0.67
C GLN A 149 28.46 12.18 -0.10
N GLU A 150 28.43 12.11 -1.44
CA GLU A 150 27.89 13.19 -2.27
C GLU A 150 26.39 13.39 -2.07
N ALA A 151 25.61 12.31 -1.94
CA ALA A 151 24.18 12.38 -1.68
C ALA A 151 23.88 13.04 -0.32
N GLN A 152 24.63 12.67 0.73
CA GLN A 152 24.51 13.30 2.05
C GLN A 152 24.87 14.78 2.04
N LYS A 153 25.92 15.17 1.31
CA LYS A 153 26.31 16.58 1.14
C LYS A 153 25.23 17.37 0.41
N ASN A 154 24.62 16.78 -0.62
CA ASN A 154 23.56 17.41 -1.38
C ASN A 154 22.29 17.58 -0.54
N LEU A 155 21.89 16.56 0.24
CA LEU A 155 20.71 16.58 1.12
C LEU A 155 20.70 17.76 2.11
N LYS A 156 21.87 18.14 2.65
CA LYS A 156 22.00 19.29 3.55
C LYS A 156 21.74 20.65 2.88
N ASN A 157 21.83 20.71 1.55
CA ASN A 157 21.75 21.93 0.75
C ASN A 157 20.55 21.94 -0.23
N VAL A 158 19.60 20.99 -0.11
CA VAL A 158 18.44 20.91 -1.02
C VAL A 158 17.42 21.99 -0.66
N ASN A 159 17.09 22.85 -1.62
CA ASN A 159 15.88 23.65 -1.59
C ASN A 159 14.72 22.79 -2.12
N PHE A 160 13.86 22.31 -1.22
CA PHE A 160 12.75 21.40 -1.55
C PHE A 160 11.68 22.00 -2.48
N ASN A 161 11.77 23.29 -2.80
CA ASN A 161 10.87 23.96 -3.74
C ASN A 161 11.39 23.94 -5.20
N ASN A 162 12.58 23.36 -5.46
CA ASN A 162 13.16 23.27 -6.81
C ASN A 162 13.01 21.84 -7.38
N SER A 163 12.15 21.70 -8.39
CA SER A 163 11.88 20.42 -9.07
C SER A 163 13.13 19.78 -9.68
N ALA A 164 14.04 20.56 -10.26
CA ALA A 164 15.27 20.06 -10.87
C ALA A 164 16.28 19.51 -9.84
N ALA A 165 16.25 20.04 -8.60
CA ALA A 165 17.08 19.51 -7.52
C ALA A 165 16.55 18.17 -7.00
N LEU A 166 15.21 18.02 -6.95
CA LEU A 166 14.54 16.78 -6.56
C LEU A 166 14.78 15.67 -7.59
N GLU A 167 14.74 16.00 -8.88
CA GLU A 167 14.97 15.08 -9.99
C GLU A 167 16.41 14.53 -9.98
N LYS A 168 17.41 15.40 -9.79
CA LYS A 168 18.82 14.97 -9.61
C LYS A 168 19.02 14.05 -8.39
N LEU A 169 18.28 14.28 -7.31
CA LEU A 169 18.34 13.41 -6.13
C LEU A 169 17.74 12.04 -6.42
N LYS A 170 16.62 12.01 -7.17
CA LYS A 170 15.97 10.77 -7.62
C LYS A 170 16.91 9.95 -8.52
N GLU A 171 17.53 10.56 -9.53
CA GLU A 171 18.50 9.89 -10.41
C GLU A 171 19.71 9.32 -9.64
N LYS A 172 20.22 10.05 -8.65
CA LYS A 172 21.32 9.56 -7.79
C LYS A 172 20.88 8.37 -6.93
N ASN A 173 19.67 8.40 -6.38
CA ASN A 173 19.12 7.28 -5.60
C ASN A 173 18.91 6.04 -6.48
N GLU A 174 18.35 6.19 -7.68
CA GLU A 174 18.21 5.10 -8.65
C GLU A 174 19.57 4.51 -9.05
N THR A 175 20.59 5.36 -9.20
CA THR A 175 21.96 4.92 -9.48
C THR A 175 22.57 4.16 -8.31
N LEU A 176 22.31 4.58 -7.07
CA LEU A 176 22.76 3.88 -5.88
C LEU A 176 22.07 2.52 -5.72
N ILE A 177 20.77 2.42 -6.03
CA ILE A 177 20.04 1.15 -6.04
C ILE A 177 20.70 0.18 -7.03
N ARG A 178 20.87 0.58 -8.29
CA ARG A 178 21.53 -0.26 -9.31
C ARG A 178 22.94 -0.68 -8.91
N LEU A 179 23.69 0.21 -8.25
CA LEU A 179 25.03 -0.10 -7.78
C LEU A 179 25.01 -1.11 -6.63
N ASN A 180 24.06 -0.99 -5.69
CA ASN A 180 23.89 -1.94 -4.60
C ASN A 180 23.53 -3.33 -5.12
N ASP A 181 22.58 -3.40 -6.07
CA ASP A 181 22.19 -4.66 -6.70
C ASP A 181 23.40 -5.32 -7.37
N ARG A 182 24.25 -4.54 -8.05
CA ARG A 182 25.48 -5.03 -8.67
C ARG A 182 26.50 -5.53 -7.64
N ILE A 183 26.73 -4.78 -6.55
CA ILE A 183 27.63 -5.18 -5.46
C ILE A 183 27.15 -6.50 -4.86
N GLN A 184 25.86 -6.63 -4.65
CA GLN A 184 25.23 -7.79 -4.04
C GLN A 184 25.36 -9.02 -4.94
N GLU A 185 25.01 -8.89 -6.21
CA GLU A 185 25.20 -9.93 -7.23
C GLU A 185 26.66 -10.38 -7.31
N GLN A 186 27.58 -9.42 -7.34
CA GLN A 186 29.01 -9.70 -7.44
C GLN A 186 29.58 -10.35 -6.17
N THR A 187 29.07 -9.95 -5.00
CA THR A 187 29.41 -10.58 -3.72
C THR A 187 28.96 -12.03 -3.70
N ARG A 188 27.74 -12.32 -4.18
CA ARG A 188 27.22 -13.69 -4.31
C ARG A 188 28.08 -14.54 -5.23
N LEU A 189 28.36 -14.06 -6.45
CA LEU A 189 29.23 -14.79 -7.40
C LEU A 189 30.62 -15.05 -6.83
N SER A 190 31.17 -14.12 -6.04
CA SER A 190 32.47 -14.34 -5.39
C SER A 190 32.41 -15.46 -4.35
N PHE A 191 31.37 -15.48 -3.51
CA PHE A 191 31.18 -16.55 -2.52
C PHE A 191 30.95 -17.91 -3.17
N GLU A 192 30.14 -17.95 -4.23
CA GLU A 192 29.88 -19.16 -5.00
C GLU A 192 31.17 -19.72 -5.61
N ALA A 193 31.99 -18.86 -6.24
CA ALA A 193 33.29 -19.26 -6.76
C ALA A 193 34.22 -19.80 -5.65
N GLN A 194 34.24 -19.17 -4.48
CA GLN A 194 35.06 -19.62 -3.35
C GLN A 194 34.61 -20.98 -2.78
N GLU A 195 33.32 -21.19 -2.63
CA GLU A 195 32.78 -22.47 -2.14
C GLU A 195 32.94 -23.59 -3.18
N ALA A 196 32.87 -23.27 -4.48
CA ALA A 196 33.19 -24.22 -5.56
C ALA A 196 34.67 -24.66 -5.53
N ILE A 197 35.62 -23.71 -5.39
CA ILE A 197 37.05 -24.02 -5.22
C ILE A 197 37.28 -24.91 -4.01
N LYS A 198 36.65 -24.55 -2.89
CA LYS A 198 36.78 -25.29 -1.64
C LYS A 198 36.26 -26.72 -1.82
N ARG A 199 35.11 -26.91 -2.49
CA ARG A 199 34.55 -28.22 -2.79
C ARG A 199 35.47 -29.06 -3.67
N GLU A 200 36.01 -28.49 -4.76
CA GLU A 200 36.91 -29.19 -5.67
C GLU A 200 38.21 -29.63 -4.96
N GLU A 201 38.81 -28.76 -4.15
CA GLU A 201 40.01 -29.11 -3.38
C GLU A 201 39.70 -30.23 -2.37
N LEU A 202 38.57 -30.18 -1.68
CA LEU A 202 38.16 -31.23 -0.75
C LEU A 202 37.95 -32.57 -1.48
N LEU A 203 37.31 -32.57 -2.65
CA LEU A 203 37.12 -33.76 -3.49
C LEU A 203 38.48 -34.36 -3.91
N ARG A 204 39.41 -33.51 -4.37
CA ARG A 204 40.77 -33.93 -4.73
C ARG A 204 41.53 -34.54 -3.55
N GLN A 205 41.43 -33.93 -2.36
CA GLN A 205 42.03 -34.48 -1.15
C GLN A 205 41.38 -35.82 -0.75
N GLN A 206 40.09 -35.99 -1.03
CA GLN A 206 39.40 -37.26 -0.80
C GLN A 206 39.84 -38.33 -1.81
N GLU A 207 40.11 -37.96 -3.06
CA GLU A 207 40.62 -38.86 -4.10
C GLU A 207 41.99 -39.48 -3.75
N LEU A 208 42.85 -38.74 -3.05
CA LEU A 208 44.16 -39.21 -2.62
C LEU A 208 44.10 -40.24 -1.47
N LYS A 209 42.96 -40.37 -0.79
CA LYS A 209 42.79 -41.27 0.36
C LYS A 209 42.45 -42.69 -0.07
N THR A 210 42.89 -43.67 0.73
CA THR A 210 42.55 -45.08 0.53
C THR A 210 41.05 -45.33 0.72
N LYS A 211 40.52 -46.40 0.13
CA LYS A 211 39.10 -46.79 0.28
C LYS A 211 38.68 -46.91 1.75
N HIS A 212 39.55 -47.46 2.60
CA HIS A 212 39.28 -47.61 4.03
C HIS A 212 39.21 -46.25 4.75
N GLU A 213 40.10 -45.31 4.44
CA GLU A 213 40.07 -43.95 5.00
C GLU A 213 38.85 -43.15 4.52
N ARG A 214 38.45 -43.29 3.25
CA ARG A 214 37.23 -42.66 2.74
C ARG A 214 35.99 -43.17 3.48
N GLU A 215 35.89 -44.48 3.70
CA GLU A 215 34.79 -45.08 4.45
C GLU A 215 34.74 -44.56 5.91
N LYS A 216 35.90 -44.52 6.57
CA LYS A 216 36.01 -43.94 7.92
C LYS A 216 35.61 -42.46 7.95
N ASN A 217 36.00 -41.68 6.95
CA ASN A 217 35.60 -40.27 6.85
C ASN A 217 34.10 -40.11 6.59
N LYS A 218 33.48 -40.97 5.77
CA LYS A 218 32.02 -40.99 5.58
C LYS A 218 31.26 -41.31 6.87
N GLN A 219 31.77 -42.23 7.69
CA GLN A 219 31.17 -42.50 9.00
C GLN A 219 31.34 -41.32 9.96
N LEU A 220 32.51 -40.67 9.96
CA LEU A 220 32.77 -39.52 10.80
C LEU A 220 31.99 -38.27 10.35
N SER A 221 31.84 -38.04 9.04
CA SER A 221 31.05 -36.94 8.49
C SER A 221 29.58 -37.07 8.91
N LYS A 222 29.03 -38.29 8.87
CA LYS A 222 27.68 -38.57 9.36
C LYS A 222 27.53 -38.26 10.85
N LEU A 223 28.48 -38.70 11.68
CA LEU A 223 28.47 -38.35 13.12
C LEU A 223 28.53 -36.83 13.35
N LYS A 224 29.31 -36.10 12.53
CA LYS A 224 29.36 -34.63 12.60
C LYS A 224 28.04 -34.00 12.19
N ALA A 225 27.42 -34.49 11.12
CA ALA A 225 26.11 -34.03 10.66
C ALA A 225 24.99 -34.31 11.68
N ASP A 226 25.02 -35.46 12.36
CA ASP A 226 24.07 -35.80 13.42
C ASP A 226 24.21 -34.83 14.62
N ASN A 227 25.44 -34.54 15.03
CA ASN A 227 25.72 -33.53 16.06
C ASN A 227 25.31 -32.12 15.62
N ALA A 228 25.48 -31.80 14.34
CA ALA A 228 25.03 -30.53 13.76
C ALA A 228 23.50 -30.43 13.82
N LEU A 229 22.78 -31.49 13.50
CA LEU A 229 21.32 -31.56 13.57
C LEU A 229 20.82 -31.40 15.02
N ILE A 230 21.45 -32.06 15.98
CA ILE A 230 21.15 -31.89 17.41
C ILE A 230 21.37 -30.42 17.83
N SER A 231 22.46 -29.81 17.38
CA SER A 231 22.76 -28.40 17.66
C SER A 231 21.74 -27.46 17.01
N TYR A 232 21.29 -27.77 15.79
CA TYR A 232 20.25 -27.05 15.08
C TYR A 232 18.91 -27.10 15.81
N GLN A 233 18.50 -28.29 16.27
CA GLN A 233 17.27 -28.50 17.05
C GLN A 233 17.30 -27.75 18.39
N LYS A 234 18.49 -27.63 19.00
CA LYS A 234 18.73 -26.78 20.19
C LYS A 234 18.82 -25.28 19.88
N GLN A 235 18.55 -24.87 18.65
CA GLN A 235 18.67 -23.50 18.15
C GLN A 235 20.08 -22.90 18.23
N ASN A 236 21.11 -23.74 18.43
CA ASN A 236 22.50 -23.32 18.35
C ASN A 236 22.99 -23.37 16.90
N PHE A 237 22.44 -22.47 16.08
CA PHE A 237 22.68 -22.44 14.63
C PHE A 237 24.13 -22.15 14.26
N LYS A 238 24.86 -21.40 15.11
CA LYS A 238 26.28 -21.14 14.90
C LYS A 238 27.10 -22.43 15.00
N GLU A 239 26.86 -23.23 16.03
CA GLU A 239 27.51 -24.52 16.19
C GLU A 239 27.07 -25.53 15.13
N ALA A 240 25.78 -25.55 14.78
CA ALA A 240 25.27 -26.38 13.69
C ALA A 240 25.99 -26.07 12.36
N SER A 241 26.10 -24.78 12.01
CA SER A 241 26.80 -24.35 10.79
C SER A 241 28.27 -24.79 10.76
N ARG A 242 28.96 -24.70 11.91
CA ARG A 242 30.35 -25.14 12.07
C ARG A 242 30.50 -26.66 11.92
N LEU A 243 29.62 -27.45 12.53
CA LEU A 243 29.65 -28.90 12.46
C LEU A 243 29.26 -29.43 11.07
N TYR A 244 28.33 -28.78 10.37
CA TYR A 244 28.04 -29.11 8.96
C TYR A 244 29.23 -28.77 8.06
N GLU A 245 29.92 -27.66 8.28
CA GLU A 245 31.17 -27.34 7.56
C GLU A 245 32.26 -28.41 7.79
N GLU A 246 32.40 -28.94 9.02
CA GLU A 246 33.28 -30.06 9.30
C GLU A 246 32.84 -31.37 8.61
N ALA A 247 31.52 -31.63 8.54
CA ALA A 247 30.99 -32.79 7.84
C ALA A 247 31.29 -32.72 6.34
N ILE A 248 31.10 -31.55 5.71
CA ILE A 248 31.46 -31.27 4.32
C ILE A 248 32.96 -31.50 4.08
N ALA A 249 33.83 -31.09 5.00
CA ALA A 249 35.27 -31.31 4.85
C ALA A 249 35.68 -32.80 4.88
N LEU A 250 34.86 -33.66 5.46
CA LEU A 250 35.10 -35.10 5.54
C LEU A 250 34.44 -35.88 4.38
N ASP A 251 33.30 -35.39 3.89
CA ASP A 251 32.54 -35.97 2.78
C ASP A 251 31.93 -34.89 1.85
N PRO A 252 32.75 -34.26 0.99
CA PRO A 252 32.35 -33.19 0.06
C PRO A 252 31.46 -33.65 -1.11
N GLU A 253 31.23 -34.96 -1.26
CA GLU A 253 30.31 -35.53 -2.26
C GLU A 253 28.84 -35.42 -1.81
N ASN A 254 28.57 -35.21 -0.52
CA ASN A 254 27.22 -35.25 0.04
C ASN A 254 26.52 -33.88 0.01
N ASP A 255 25.67 -33.68 -0.99
CA ASP A 255 24.90 -32.44 -1.19
C ASP A 255 23.95 -32.10 -0.04
N GLU A 256 23.47 -33.09 0.73
CA GLU A 256 22.60 -32.85 1.88
C GLU A 256 23.32 -32.02 2.96
N PHE A 257 24.63 -32.22 3.12
CA PHE A 257 25.42 -31.43 4.09
C PHE A 257 25.56 -29.99 3.64
N TYR A 258 25.73 -29.73 2.34
CA TYR A 258 25.73 -28.38 1.79
C TYR A 258 24.38 -27.70 1.99
N TYR A 259 23.28 -28.40 1.70
CA TYR A 259 21.94 -27.89 1.94
C TYR A 259 21.73 -27.49 3.41
N ARG A 260 22.00 -28.40 4.36
CA ARG A 260 21.83 -28.13 5.80
C ARG A 260 22.79 -27.05 6.32
N TYR A 261 23.99 -26.95 5.74
CA TYR A 261 24.91 -25.85 6.00
C TYR A 261 24.33 -24.51 5.53
N GLY A 262 23.81 -24.45 4.30
CA GLY A 262 23.12 -23.29 3.74
C GLY A 262 21.94 -22.84 4.59
N VAL A 263 21.08 -23.76 5.03
CA VAL A 263 19.96 -23.47 5.95
C VAL A 263 20.46 -22.94 7.30
N SER A 264 21.52 -23.53 7.85
CA SER A 264 22.12 -23.05 9.10
C SER A 264 22.72 -21.65 8.95
N LEU A 265 23.32 -21.34 7.81
CA LEU A 265 23.85 -20.02 7.46
C LEU A 265 22.74 -18.96 7.38
N TYR A 266 21.58 -19.30 6.82
CA TYR A 266 20.40 -18.44 6.81
C TYR A 266 19.97 -18.08 8.25
N LYS A 267 19.91 -19.07 9.15
CA LYS A 267 19.50 -18.88 10.55
C LYS A 267 20.48 -18.03 11.37
N VAL A 268 21.75 -17.91 10.95
CA VAL A 268 22.73 -16.98 11.54
C VAL A 268 22.87 -15.65 10.79
N ASN A 269 21.91 -15.33 9.91
CA ASN A 269 21.83 -14.11 9.11
C ASN A 269 22.97 -13.92 8.09
N ASN A 270 23.63 -15.00 7.68
CA ASN A 270 24.67 -14.95 6.64
C ASN A 270 24.06 -15.26 5.26
N TYR A 271 23.21 -14.37 4.77
CA TYR A 271 22.32 -14.65 3.64
C TYR A 271 23.05 -14.82 2.30
N ASN A 272 24.03 -13.96 1.99
CA ASN A 272 24.81 -14.09 0.75
C ASN A 272 25.56 -15.43 0.69
N LYS A 273 26.18 -15.83 1.81
CA LYS A 273 26.88 -17.11 1.89
C LYS A 273 25.89 -18.29 1.86
N SER A 274 24.77 -18.19 2.57
CA SER A 274 23.69 -19.18 2.56
C SER A 274 23.23 -19.45 1.13
N LEU A 275 22.87 -18.40 0.39
CA LEU A 275 22.40 -18.50 -0.98
C LEU A 275 23.45 -19.14 -1.92
N SER A 276 24.73 -18.78 -1.75
CA SER A 276 25.84 -19.35 -2.53
C SER A 276 26.11 -20.82 -2.20
N VAL A 277 25.94 -21.23 -0.94
CA VAL A 277 26.09 -22.63 -0.52
C VAL A 277 24.87 -23.46 -0.97
N LEU A 278 23.68 -22.88 -0.97
CA LEU A 278 22.47 -23.52 -1.46
C LEU A 278 22.52 -23.72 -2.98
N SER A 279 23.11 -22.81 -3.75
CA SER A 279 23.22 -22.95 -5.21
C SER A 279 24.12 -24.10 -5.65
N ILE A 280 25.09 -24.51 -4.83
CA ILE A 280 25.97 -25.65 -5.15
C ILE A 280 25.41 -27.00 -4.65
N ALA A 281 24.27 -27.01 -3.95
CA ALA A 281 23.65 -28.18 -3.35
C ALA A 281 22.50 -28.73 -4.23
N GLU A 282 22.71 -28.98 -5.51
CA GLU A 282 21.64 -29.29 -6.48
C GLU A 282 21.27 -30.78 -6.63
N GLY A 283 22.08 -31.73 -6.15
CA GLY A 283 21.95 -33.17 -6.46
C GLY A 283 21.66 -34.11 -5.30
N GLY A 284 21.22 -33.61 -4.13
CA GLY A 284 20.97 -34.43 -2.93
C GLY A 284 19.53 -34.93 -2.78
N GLU A 285 19.27 -35.69 -1.70
CA GLU A 285 17.92 -36.20 -1.34
C GLU A 285 17.00 -35.13 -0.69
N GLN A 286 17.42 -33.86 -0.64
CA GLN A 286 16.60 -32.80 -0.06
C GLN A 286 15.30 -32.57 -0.84
N ASP A 287 14.25 -32.12 -0.13
CA ASP A 287 13.00 -31.71 -0.75
C ASP A 287 13.24 -30.50 -1.68
N PRO A 288 12.99 -30.62 -3.00
CA PRO A 288 13.18 -29.53 -3.96
C PRO A 288 12.36 -28.28 -3.61
N VAL A 289 11.19 -28.43 -2.98
CA VAL A 289 10.32 -27.31 -2.59
C VAL A 289 10.90 -26.60 -1.37
N GLU A 290 11.44 -27.34 -0.40
CA GLU A 290 12.10 -26.77 0.77
C GLU A 290 13.38 -26.02 0.40
N HIS A 291 14.14 -26.53 -0.59
CA HIS A 291 15.31 -25.83 -1.13
C HIS A 291 14.94 -24.48 -1.74
N LYS A 292 13.97 -24.44 -2.66
CA LYS A 292 13.44 -23.20 -3.24
C LYS A 292 12.95 -22.23 -2.17
N TYR A 293 12.29 -22.74 -1.13
CA TYR A 293 11.78 -21.91 -0.04
C TYR A 293 12.89 -21.17 0.73
N TYR A 294 14.01 -21.83 1.04
CA TYR A 294 15.13 -21.15 1.69
C TYR A 294 15.87 -20.19 0.76
N VAL A 295 15.92 -20.45 -0.54
CA VAL A 295 16.43 -19.50 -1.54
C VAL A 295 15.55 -18.23 -1.55
N ALA A 296 14.22 -18.39 -1.59
CA ALA A 296 13.26 -17.28 -1.58
C ALA A 296 13.37 -16.43 -0.30
N LEU A 297 13.52 -17.09 0.85
CA LEU A 297 13.76 -16.42 2.13
C LEU A 297 15.08 -15.64 2.15
N ASN A 298 16.15 -16.17 1.56
CA ASN A 298 17.41 -15.44 1.44
C ASN A 298 17.23 -14.19 0.57
N HIS A 299 16.59 -14.30 -0.60
CA HIS A 299 16.28 -13.14 -1.45
C HIS A 299 15.43 -12.11 -0.71
N LEU A 300 14.42 -12.54 0.06
CA LEU A 300 13.60 -11.66 0.87
C LEU A 300 14.43 -10.89 1.92
N LYS A 301 15.32 -11.58 2.64
CA LYS A 301 16.20 -10.97 3.66
C LYS A 301 17.27 -10.06 3.07
N LEU A 302 17.66 -10.34 1.83
CA LEU A 302 18.56 -9.56 1.02
C LEU A 302 17.87 -8.38 0.31
N ASN A 303 16.56 -8.18 0.54
CA ASN A 303 15.72 -7.15 -0.08
C ASN A 303 15.65 -7.24 -1.63
N GLU A 304 15.89 -8.44 -2.18
CA GLU A 304 15.71 -8.77 -3.60
C GLU A 304 14.23 -9.15 -3.84
N LEU A 305 13.33 -8.18 -3.62
CA LEU A 305 11.88 -8.42 -3.48
C LEU A 305 11.24 -9.07 -4.72
N ASP A 306 11.67 -8.68 -5.92
CA ASP A 306 11.12 -9.23 -7.17
C ASP A 306 11.49 -10.71 -7.37
N LYS A 307 12.73 -11.08 -7.05
CA LYS A 307 13.19 -12.48 -7.10
C LYS A 307 12.48 -13.32 -6.03
N ALA A 308 12.42 -12.81 -4.80
CA ALA A 308 11.69 -13.45 -3.72
C ALA A 308 10.21 -13.67 -4.10
N LEU A 309 9.55 -12.67 -4.68
CA LEU A 309 8.16 -12.80 -5.13
C LEU A 309 8.00 -13.86 -6.23
N SER A 310 8.92 -13.90 -7.21
CA SER A 310 8.90 -14.92 -8.26
C SER A 310 9.01 -16.33 -7.68
N GLU A 311 10.00 -16.56 -6.81
CA GLU A 311 10.23 -17.87 -6.21
C GLU A 311 9.09 -18.29 -5.27
N PHE A 312 8.53 -17.37 -4.47
CA PHE A 312 7.36 -17.69 -3.65
C PHE A 312 6.12 -18.04 -4.49
N LYS A 313 5.96 -17.43 -5.68
CA LYS A 313 4.89 -17.82 -6.62
C LYS A 313 5.12 -19.20 -7.18
N GLU A 314 6.35 -19.52 -7.57
CA GLU A 314 6.70 -20.86 -8.04
C GLU A 314 6.43 -21.91 -6.95
N ILE A 315 6.85 -21.68 -5.70
CA ILE A 315 6.61 -22.59 -4.57
C ILE A 315 5.11 -22.75 -4.29
N ARG A 316 4.33 -21.67 -4.39
CA ARG A 316 2.87 -21.75 -4.25
C ARG A 316 2.28 -22.69 -5.30
N ASP A 317 2.76 -22.62 -6.54
CA ASP A 317 2.22 -23.37 -7.68
C ASP A 317 2.63 -24.86 -7.69
N GLU A 318 3.62 -25.27 -6.86
CA GLU A 318 3.97 -26.69 -6.64
C GLU A 318 2.92 -27.47 -5.80
N ASP A 319 1.96 -26.78 -5.17
CA ASP A 319 0.89 -27.34 -4.30
C ASP A 319 1.39 -28.29 -3.18
N ASP A 320 2.59 -28.02 -2.64
CA ASP A 320 3.08 -28.65 -1.42
C ASP A 320 2.23 -28.25 -0.21
N LYS A 321 1.79 -29.24 0.56
CA LYS A 321 0.85 -29.03 1.67
C LYS A 321 1.40 -28.15 2.79
N ALA A 322 2.71 -28.17 3.02
CA ALA A 322 3.32 -27.44 4.13
C ALA A 322 3.80 -26.06 3.68
N LEU A 323 4.46 -25.97 2.53
CA LEU A 323 5.20 -24.78 2.10
C LEU A 323 4.42 -23.89 1.13
N SER A 324 3.53 -24.43 0.29
CA SER A 324 2.79 -23.59 -0.66
C SER A 324 1.88 -22.56 0.01
N PRO A 325 1.14 -22.86 1.11
CA PRO A 325 0.41 -21.83 1.85
C PRO A 325 1.34 -20.78 2.49
N ILE A 326 2.49 -21.19 3.02
CA ILE A 326 3.47 -20.26 3.62
C ILE A 326 4.05 -19.33 2.55
N ALA A 327 4.41 -19.87 1.38
CA ALA A 327 4.91 -19.11 0.24
C ALA A 327 3.86 -18.14 -0.30
N ALA A 328 2.59 -18.56 -0.42
CA ALA A 328 1.48 -17.69 -0.77
C ALA A 328 1.34 -16.53 0.22
N PHE A 329 1.48 -16.79 1.53
CA PHE A 329 1.45 -15.75 2.54
C PHE A 329 2.58 -14.72 2.37
N TYR A 330 3.81 -15.16 2.07
CA TYR A 330 4.91 -14.24 1.77
C TYR A 330 4.68 -13.45 0.47
N ALA A 331 4.24 -14.10 -0.60
CA ALA A 331 3.90 -13.44 -1.86
C ALA A 331 2.79 -12.39 -1.67
N GLY A 332 1.74 -12.73 -0.92
CA GLY A 332 0.64 -11.83 -0.60
C GLY A 332 1.11 -10.58 0.16
N ASN A 333 2.02 -10.72 1.12
CA ASN A 333 2.60 -9.57 1.83
C ASN A 333 3.47 -8.69 0.92
N LEU A 334 4.29 -9.29 0.05
CA LEU A 334 5.10 -8.55 -0.93
C LEU A 334 4.22 -7.76 -1.91
N GLU A 335 3.16 -8.38 -2.40
CA GLU A 335 2.20 -7.74 -3.31
C GLU A 335 1.35 -6.67 -2.63
N LEU A 336 0.99 -6.87 -1.36
CA LEU A 336 0.33 -5.85 -0.56
C LEU A 336 1.21 -4.60 -0.41
N ASN A 337 2.50 -4.80 -0.12
CA ASN A 337 3.47 -3.71 -0.03
C ASN A 337 3.67 -2.98 -1.37
N SER A 338 3.55 -3.69 -2.50
CA SER A 338 3.58 -3.10 -3.84
C SER A 338 2.23 -2.51 -4.29
N LYS A 339 1.20 -2.52 -3.41
CA LYS A 339 -0.18 -2.05 -3.67
C LYS A 339 -0.90 -2.85 -4.77
N SER A 340 -0.46 -4.08 -5.01
CA SER A 340 -1.11 -5.03 -5.91
C SER A 340 -2.24 -5.74 -5.16
N PHE A 341 -3.29 -5.00 -4.76
CA PHE A 341 -4.34 -5.48 -3.85
C PHE A 341 -5.05 -6.73 -4.35
N LYS A 342 -5.32 -6.81 -5.66
CA LYS A 342 -6.00 -7.96 -6.27
C LYS A 342 -5.21 -9.26 -6.09
N THR A 343 -3.94 -9.26 -6.46
CA THR A 343 -3.10 -10.47 -6.38
C THR A 343 -2.75 -10.79 -4.93
N ALA A 344 -2.55 -9.77 -4.09
CA ALA A 344 -2.35 -9.95 -2.66
C ALA A 344 -3.53 -10.70 -2.02
N ARG A 345 -4.76 -10.30 -2.37
CA ARG A 345 -5.99 -10.94 -1.94
C ARG A 345 -6.08 -12.40 -2.39
N GLU A 346 -5.81 -12.65 -3.67
CA GLU A 346 -5.80 -14.01 -4.23
C GLU A 346 -4.82 -14.92 -3.46
N ASN A 347 -3.63 -14.40 -3.14
CA ASN A 347 -2.64 -15.13 -2.35
C ASN A 347 -3.09 -15.39 -0.90
N PHE A 348 -3.67 -14.41 -0.20
CA PHE A 348 -4.17 -14.65 1.17
C PHE A 348 -5.39 -15.58 1.19
N GLN A 349 -6.24 -15.55 0.16
CA GLN A 349 -7.34 -16.52 0.02
C GLN A 349 -6.81 -17.94 -0.21
N TYR A 350 -5.79 -18.09 -1.04
CA TYR A 350 -5.11 -19.37 -1.24
C TYR A 350 -4.60 -19.95 0.09
N VAL A 351 -4.07 -19.11 0.99
CA VAL A 351 -3.66 -19.54 2.33
C VAL A 351 -4.85 -20.17 3.07
N LEU A 352 -5.99 -19.47 3.14
CA LEU A 352 -7.18 -19.97 3.84
C LEU A 352 -7.74 -21.26 3.24
N ASP A 353 -7.59 -21.46 1.93
CA ASP A 353 -8.11 -22.63 1.23
C ASP A 353 -7.22 -23.87 1.38
N LYS A 354 -5.91 -23.68 1.58
CA LYS A 354 -4.90 -24.76 1.49
C LYS A 354 -4.13 -25.02 2.78
N SER A 355 -4.04 -24.04 3.67
CA SER A 355 -3.37 -24.15 4.96
C SER A 355 -4.13 -25.11 5.90
N SER A 356 -3.37 -25.81 6.73
CA SER A 356 -3.88 -26.54 7.89
C SER A 356 -3.41 -25.95 9.22
N ASP A 357 -2.79 -24.77 9.21
CA ASP A 357 -2.30 -24.07 10.40
C ASP A 357 -3.28 -22.94 10.80
N PRO A 358 -4.05 -23.10 11.89
CA PRO A 358 -5.01 -22.10 12.34
C PRO A 358 -4.42 -20.73 12.66
N LYS A 359 -3.11 -20.66 12.99
CA LYS A 359 -2.44 -19.37 13.24
C LYS A 359 -2.20 -18.63 11.93
N LEU A 360 -1.73 -19.35 10.91
CA LEU A 360 -1.50 -18.79 9.59
C LEU A 360 -2.83 -18.35 8.95
N ASP A 361 -3.89 -19.12 9.14
CA ASP A 361 -5.23 -18.77 8.67
C ASP A 361 -5.69 -17.44 9.28
N LYS A 362 -5.57 -17.31 10.61
CA LYS A 362 -5.91 -16.08 11.32
C LYS A 362 -5.08 -14.89 10.85
N GLU A 363 -3.78 -15.08 10.58
CA GLU A 363 -2.93 -14.02 10.04
C GLU A 363 -3.36 -13.61 8.63
N ALA A 364 -3.74 -14.58 7.78
CA ALA A 364 -4.25 -14.31 6.43
C ALA A 364 -5.60 -13.58 6.44
N GLU A 365 -6.51 -13.93 7.36
CA GLU A 365 -7.77 -13.20 7.57
C GLU A 365 -7.52 -11.73 7.92
N LEU A 366 -6.62 -11.46 8.89
CA LEU A 366 -6.24 -10.10 9.26
C LEU A 366 -5.60 -9.34 8.10
N LYS A 367 -4.84 -10.04 7.25
CA LYS A 367 -4.24 -9.45 6.06
C LYS A 367 -5.28 -9.14 4.97
N LEU A 368 -6.32 -9.95 4.81
CA LEU A 368 -7.43 -9.65 3.92
C LEU A 368 -8.20 -8.40 4.38
N GLU A 369 -8.47 -8.26 5.68
CA GLU A 369 -9.06 -7.04 6.23
C GLU A 369 -8.17 -5.82 5.98
N GLU A 370 -6.85 -5.98 6.11
CA GLU A 370 -5.88 -4.93 5.80
C GLU A 370 -5.88 -4.56 4.31
N VAL A 371 -5.96 -5.54 3.40
CA VAL A 371 -6.08 -5.32 1.95
C VAL A 371 -7.34 -4.50 1.67
N ASP A 372 -8.50 -4.90 2.19
CA ASP A 372 -9.78 -4.19 2.00
C ASP A 372 -9.72 -2.74 2.49
N ARG A 373 -9.14 -2.54 3.68
CA ARG A 373 -8.98 -1.21 4.27
C ARG A 373 -8.06 -0.31 3.43
N LEU A 374 -6.91 -0.84 2.99
CA LEU A 374 -5.93 -0.08 2.21
C LEU A 374 -6.46 0.21 0.80
N GLU A 375 -7.03 -0.78 0.12
CA GLU A 375 -7.64 -0.63 -1.21
C GLU A 375 -8.75 0.44 -1.17
N SER A 376 -9.67 0.33 -0.21
CA SER A 376 -10.73 1.32 0.00
C SER A 376 -10.14 2.71 0.26
N PHE A 377 -9.10 2.82 1.09
CA PHE A 377 -8.43 4.09 1.36
C PHE A 377 -7.83 4.70 0.08
N TYR A 378 -7.09 3.93 -0.72
CA TYR A 378 -6.46 4.43 -1.95
C TYR A 378 -7.48 4.81 -3.02
N GLU A 379 -8.56 4.04 -3.19
CA GLU A 379 -9.66 4.43 -4.07
C GLU A 379 -10.32 5.73 -3.60
N SER A 380 -10.49 5.85 -2.29
CA SER A 380 -11.06 7.06 -1.71
C SER A 380 -10.15 8.29 -1.96
N GLN A 381 -8.82 8.16 -1.94
CA GLN A 381 -7.88 9.26 -2.19
C GLN A 381 -7.99 9.84 -3.60
N LYS A 382 -8.54 9.09 -4.55
CA LYS A 382 -8.82 9.60 -5.89
C LYS A 382 -9.94 10.63 -5.87
N GLU A 383 -10.90 10.52 -4.95
CA GLU A 383 -12.04 11.43 -4.83
C GLU A 383 -11.61 12.81 -4.30
N VAL A 384 -11.81 13.84 -5.12
CA VAL A 384 -11.44 15.23 -4.81
C VAL A 384 -12.62 16.00 -4.23
N PHE A 385 -13.77 15.93 -4.91
CA PHE A 385 -15.00 16.52 -4.41
C PHE A 385 -16.21 15.64 -4.70
N LYS A 386 -17.20 15.72 -3.81
CA LYS A 386 -18.50 15.09 -3.90
C LYS A 386 -19.56 16.17 -4.00
N TYR A 387 -20.58 15.97 -4.83
CA TYR A 387 -21.70 16.89 -4.95
C TYR A 387 -23.03 16.15 -4.90
N SER A 388 -24.05 16.83 -4.40
CA SER A 388 -25.41 16.32 -4.30
C SER A 388 -26.38 17.37 -4.77
N LEU A 389 -27.37 16.99 -5.57
CA LEU A 389 -28.47 17.82 -6.03
C LEU A 389 -29.77 17.15 -5.60
N SER A 390 -30.71 17.91 -5.06
CA SER A 390 -31.99 17.39 -4.60
C SER A 390 -33.13 18.27 -5.09
N VAL A 391 -34.26 17.65 -5.42
CA VAL A 391 -35.49 18.33 -5.82
C VAL A 391 -36.71 17.47 -5.48
N GLY A 392 -37.78 18.08 -4.99
CA GLY A 392 -38.89 17.32 -4.45
C GLY A 392 -40.14 18.13 -4.13
N PRO A 393 -41.35 17.65 -4.49
CA PRO A 393 -42.59 18.25 -4.04
C PRO A 393 -42.88 17.88 -2.57
N GLN A 394 -43.52 18.81 -1.86
CA GLN A 394 -44.00 18.63 -0.49
C GLN A 394 -45.36 19.31 -0.31
N TYR A 395 -46.32 18.62 0.28
CA TYR A 395 -47.51 19.24 0.85
C TYR A 395 -47.27 19.58 2.32
N ASP A 396 -47.63 20.80 2.72
CA ASP A 396 -47.60 21.27 4.11
C ASP A 396 -49.00 21.77 4.51
N GLY A 397 -49.66 21.06 5.41
CA GLY A 397 -51.02 21.38 5.85
C GLY A 397 -51.13 22.61 6.75
N ASN A 398 -50.01 23.13 7.27
CA ASN A 398 -50.00 24.40 8.02
C ASN A 398 -48.60 25.02 7.95
N VAL A 399 -48.45 26.01 7.08
CA VAL A 399 -47.21 26.73 6.92
C VAL A 399 -46.88 27.50 8.20
N LEU A 400 -45.70 27.28 8.76
CA LEU A 400 -45.22 28.06 9.90
C LEU A 400 -44.17 29.05 9.40
N ASN A 401 -44.21 30.28 9.89
CA ASN A 401 -43.26 31.32 9.49
C ASN A 401 -42.30 31.64 10.65
N VAL A 402 -41.02 31.39 10.42
CA VAL A 402 -39.94 31.62 11.41
C VAL A 402 -39.78 33.10 11.73
N ALA A 403 -39.97 33.99 10.75
CA ALA A 403 -39.87 35.44 10.95
C ALA A 403 -40.89 35.95 11.98
N THR A 404 -42.05 35.28 12.07
CA THR A 404 -43.11 35.57 13.03
C THR A 404 -43.14 34.53 14.17
N GLN A 405 -41.97 34.14 14.69
CA GLN A 405 -41.82 33.25 15.84
C GLN A 405 -42.52 31.88 15.71
N ASN A 406 -42.66 31.36 14.48
CA ASN A 406 -43.35 30.10 14.17
C ASN A 406 -44.85 30.07 14.56
N LEU A 407 -45.53 31.22 14.48
CA LEU A 407 -46.98 31.28 14.61
C LEU A 407 -47.67 30.42 13.54
N ALA A 408 -48.81 29.81 13.92
CA ALA A 408 -49.65 29.06 13.00
C ALA A 408 -50.31 30.01 12.01
N THR A 409 -50.10 29.79 10.71
CA THR A 409 -50.77 30.58 9.67
C THR A 409 -52.16 30.05 9.35
N ASN A 410 -52.41 28.77 9.64
CA ASN A 410 -53.60 28.02 9.22
C ASN A 410 -53.76 28.00 7.69
N THR A 411 -52.66 28.19 6.96
CA THR A 411 -52.60 28.15 5.51
C THR A 411 -51.84 26.91 5.08
N GLU A 412 -52.45 26.08 4.25
CA GLU A 412 -51.74 24.96 3.62
C GLU A 412 -51.07 25.39 2.31
N ALA A 413 -50.03 24.66 1.91
CA ALA A 413 -49.26 24.94 0.71
C ALA A 413 -48.76 23.67 0.02
N TYR A 414 -48.67 23.75 -1.31
CA TYR A 414 -47.82 22.86 -2.10
C TYR A 414 -46.47 23.54 -2.30
N ARG A 415 -45.40 22.81 -2.03
CA ARG A 415 -44.04 23.34 -1.97
C ARG A 415 -43.13 22.53 -2.87
N LEU A 416 -42.22 23.20 -3.55
CA LEU A 416 -41.11 22.57 -4.25
C LEU A 416 -39.83 22.88 -3.48
N GLN A 417 -39.18 21.85 -2.96
CA GLN A 417 -37.89 21.95 -2.30
C GLN A 417 -36.79 21.58 -3.28
N TYR A 418 -35.68 22.30 -3.25
CA TYR A 418 -34.50 21.97 -4.01
C TYR A 418 -33.23 22.47 -3.32
N GLY A 419 -32.13 21.77 -3.54
CA GLY A 419 -30.88 22.11 -2.88
C GLY A 419 -29.68 21.45 -3.53
N ALA A 420 -28.51 22.01 -3.24
CA ALA A 420 -27.22 21.51 -3.69
C ALA A 420 -26.23 21.47 -2.52
N SER A 421 -25.37 20.47 -2.53
CA SER A 421 -24.26 20.33 -1.59
C SER A 421 -22.98 20.03 -2.37
N LEU A 422 -21.87 20.67 -2.00
CA LEU A 422 -20.54 20.44 -2.54
C LEU A 422 -19.58 20.19 -1.38
N THR A 423 -18.92 19.03 -1.35
CA THR A 423 -17.93 18.65 -0.36
C THR A 423 -16.57 18.49 -1.01
N TYR A 424 -15.59 19.28 -0.59
CA TYR A 424 -14.19 19.17 -0.98
C TYR A 424 -13.38 18.48 0.11
N HIS A 425 -12.63 17.44 -0.23
CA HIS A 425 -11.81 16.70 0.73
C HIS A 425 -10.41 17.33 0.84
N VAL A 426 -10.13 17.93 2.00
CA VAL A 426 -8.89 18.69 2.24
C VAL A 426 -7.76 17.79 2.70
N TYR A 427 -8.05 16.85 3.60
CA TYR A 427 -7.05 16.00 4.22
C TYR A 427 -7.65 14.63 4.53
N ARG A 428 -6.89 13.56 4.26
CA ARG A 428 -7.37 12.19 4.45
C ARG A 428 -6.22 11.24 4.79
N THR A 429 -6.39 10.49 5.88
CA THR A 429 -5.54 9.37 6.31
C THR A 429 -6.41 8.13 6.50
N LEU A 430 -5.82 7.02 6.96
CA LEU A 430 -6.58 5.81 7.28
C LEU A 430 -7.61 6.02 8.41
N SER A 431 -7.37 7.01 9.29
CA SER A 431 -8.22 7.27 10.45
C SER A 431 -8.86 8.66 10.45
N SER A 432 -8.46 9.57 9.57
CA SER A 432 -8.95 10.95 9.55
C SER A 432 -9.50 11.35 8.19
N LEU A 433 -10.60 12.10 8.18
CA LEU A 433 -11.16 12.73 6.99
C LEU A 433 -11.63 14.14 7.31
N TYR A 434 -10.94 15.15 6.76
CA TYR A 434 -11.29 16.55 6.89
C TYR A 434 -11.80 17.08 5.56
N SER A 435 -12.94 17.76 5.60
CA SER A 435 -13.59 18.27 4.39
C SER A 435 -14.04 19.72 4.59
N LEU A 436 -14.32 20.40 3.49
CA LEU A 436 -15.08 21.64 3.44
C LEU A 436 -16.37 21.36 2.68
N GLN A 437 -17.50 21.65 3.29
CA GLN A 437 -18.82 21.42 2.72
C GLN A 437 -19.53 22.75 2.56
N PHE A 438 -20.09 22.98 1.38
CA PHE A 438 -20.98 24.09 1.07
C PHE A 438 -22.37 23.54 0.75
N ASP A 439 -23.39 24.11 1.38
CA ASP A 439 -24.78 23.70 1.20
C ASP A 439 -25.64 24.92 0.83
N ILE A 440 -26.58 24.72 -0.09
CA ILE A 440 -27.65 25.66 -0.40
C ILE A 440 -28.97 24.89 -0.48
N ASN A 441 -29.98 25.31 0.25
CA ASN A 441 -31.33 24.74 0.16
C ASN A 441 -32.34 25.87 0.04
N ASP A 442 -33.29 25.69 -0.85
CA ASP A 442 -34.32 26.66 -1.17
C ASP A 442 -35.67 25.96 -1.36
N MET A 443 -36.72 26.76 -1.31
CA MET A 443 -38.10 26.31 -1.40
C MET A 443 -38.93 27.34 -2.16
N TYR A 444 -39.93 26.84 -2.88
CA TYR A 444 -40.92 27.66 -3.55
C TYR A 444 -42.33 27.12 -3.26
N SER A 445 -43.17 27.94 -2.65
CA SER A 445 -44.52 27.55 -2.25
C SER A 445 -45.62 28.19 -3.12
N VAL A 446 -46.71 27.44 -3.31
CA VAL A 446 -47.95 27.86 -3.97
C VAL A 446 -49.16 27.43 -3.14
N ASP A 447 -50.29 28.10 -3.36
CA ASP A 447 -51.57 27.78 -2.70
C ASP A 447 -52.19 26.46 -3.24
N LYS A 448 -53.39 26.12 -2.73
CA LYS A 448 -54.13 24.92 -3.16
C LYS A 448 -54.48 24.89 -4.65
N ASN A 449 -54.52 26.05 -5.29
CA ASN A 449 -54.86 26.25 -6.70
C ASN A 449 -53.60 26.40 -7.57
N PHE A 450 -52.42 26.13 -7.02
CA PHE A 450 -51.12 26.31 -7.67
C PHE A 450 -50.83 27.75 -8.12
N LYS A 451 -51.37 28.73 -7.40
CA LYS A 451 -51.09 30.16 -7.59
C LYS A 451 -50.05 30.65 -6.58
N SER A 452 -49.27 31.64 -7.00
CA SER A 452 -48.35 32.35 -6.11
C SER A 452 -49.14 33.10 -5.04
N ASP A 453 -48.71 32.97 -3.79
CA ASP A 453 -49.27 33.66 -2.64
C ASP A 453 -48.12 34.27 -1.82
N SER A 454 -48.13 35.59 -1.63
CA SER A 454 -47.04 36.32 -0.96
C SER A 454 -46.92 35.96 0.52
N THR A 455 -48.04 35.65 1.19
CA THR A 455 -48.06 35.26 2.61
C THR A 455 -47.44 33.88 2.79
N ILE A 456 -47.74 32.92 1.92
CA ILE A 456 -47.10 31.60 1.96
C ILE A 456 -45.62 31.70 1.59
N GLN A 457 -45.30 32.46 0.54
CA GLN A 457 -43.91 32.62 0.05
C GLN A 457 -43.01 33.41 1.00
N SER A 458 -43.57 34.27 1.86
CA SER A 458 -42.82 34.87 2.97
C SER A 458 -42.25 33.83 3.95
N ALA A 459 -42.85 32.64 4.01
CA ALA A 459 -42.38 31.53 4.82
C ALA A 459 -41.37 30.62 4.10
N ASP A 460 -40.98 30.92 2.86
CA ASP A 460 -40.02 30.12 2.10
C ASP A 460 -38.56 30.44 2.50
N PRO A 461 -37.83 29.49 3.12
CA PRO A 461 -36.47 29.72 3.55
C PRO A 461 -35.48 29.46 2.42
N LEU A 462 -34.57 30.41 2.19
CA LEU A 462 -33.30 30.17 1.53
C LEU A 462 -32.22 30.02 2.61
N THR A 463 -31.61 28.85 2.66
CA THR A 463 -30.50 28.56 3.58
C THR A 463 -29.21 28.34 2.80
N MET A 464 -28.12 28.94 3.28
CA MET A 464 -26.78 28.71 2.75
C MET A 464 -25.84 28.42 3.91
N GLY A 465 -24.88 27.51 3.72
CA GLY A 465 -23.99 27.11 4.79
C GLY A 465 -22.62 26.69 4.31
N VAL A 466 -21.61 26.92 5.16
CA VAL A 466 -20.28 26.35 5.05
C VAL A 466 -19.98 25.59 6.33
N LYS A 467 -19.53 24.35 6.21
CA LYS A 467 -19.15 23.48 7.34
C LYS A 467 -17.80 22.84 7.08
N ALA A 468 -16.96 22.73 8.11
CA ALA A 468 -15.66 22.09 8.01
C ALA A 468 -15.61 20.81 8.87
N PRO A 469 -16.23 19.69 8.44
CA PRO A 469 -16.25 18.47 9.24
C PRO A 469 -14.88 17.80 9.30
N MET A 470 -14.47 17.44 10.52
CA MET A 470 -13.23 16.76 10.86
C MET A 470 -13.56 15.44 11.54
N ASN A 471 -13.59 14.36 10.75
CA ASN A 471 -13.82 13.01 11.27
C ASN A 471 -12.48 12.38 11.69
N HIS A 472 -12.46 11.71 12.83
CA HIS A 472 -11.30 10.98 13.32
C HIS A 472 -11.68 9.70 14.06
N GLN A 473 -11.01 8.59 13.73
CA GLN A 473 -11.11 7.31 14.40
C GLN A 473 -9.93 7.12 15.36
N TRP A 474 -10.22 6.70 16.58
CA TRP A 474 -9.22 6.48 17.63
C TRP A 474 -9.60 5.29 18.52
N LYS A 475 -8.63 4.74 19.26
CA LYS A 475 -8.82 3.59 20.14
C LYS A 475 -8.61 3.97 21.60
N LEU A 476 -9.46 3.44 22.47
CA LEU A 476 -9.30 3.54 23.93
C LEU A 476 -9.77 2.23 24.57
N PHE A 477 -8.94 1.64 25.44
CA PHE A 477 -9.19 0.32 26.07
C PHE A 477 -9.62 -0.78 25.08
N SER A 478 -8.93 -0.86 23.93
CA SER A 478 -9.22 -1.81 22.84
C SER A 478 -10.61 -1.65 22.18
N LYS A 479 -11.31 -0.55 22.44
CA LYS A 479 -12.55 -0.19 21.73
C LYS A 479 -12.26 0.90 20.71
N ASP A 480 -12.90 0.78 19.55
CA ASP A 480 -12.88 1.78 18.50
C ASP A 480 -13.91 2.87 18.77
N PHE A 481 -13.46 4.11 18.65
CA PHE A 481 -14.26 5.32 18.74
C PHE A 481 -14.15 6.09 17.44
N SER A 482 -15.25 6.74 17.05
CA SER A 482 -15.27 7.71 15.97
C SER A 482 -15.77 9.04 16.51
N SER A 483 -15.02 10.09 16.28
CA SER A 483 -15.38 11.45 16.64
C SER A 483 -15.49 12.36 15.43
N ASN A 484 -16.44 13.27 15.45
CA ASN A 484 -16.55 14.37 14.50
C ASN A 484 -16.47 15.70 15.25
N ILE A 485 -15.75 16.65 14.68
CA ILE A 485 -15.81 18.06 15.07
C ILE A 485 -16.11 18.86 13.81
N ALA A 486 -17.03 19.81 13.88
CA ALA A 486 -17.41 20.58 12.71
C ALA A 486 -17.82 22.01 13.08
N PRO A 487 -16.91 22.99 12.95
CA PRO A 487 -17.30 24.39 12.90
C PRO A 487 -18.10 24.67 11.62
N TYR A 488 -19.06 25.58 11.70
CA TYR A 488 -19.89 25.97 10.58
C TYR A 488 -20.42 27.39 10.70
N ILE A 489 -20.83 27.94 9.56
CA ILE A 489 -21.54 29.21 9.44
C ILE A 489 -22.72 28.99 8.51
N THR A 490 -23.90 29.48 8.89
CA THR A 490 -25.12 29.39 8.08
C THR A 490 -25.85 30.72 8.03
N THR A 491 -26.56 30.97 6.93
CA THR A 491 -27.47 32.11 6.80
C THR A 491 -28.88 31.62 6.48
N LEU A 492 -29.87 32.39 6.92
CA LEU A 492 -31.28 32.19 6.58
C LEU A 492 -31.80 33.50 5.98
N SER A 493 -32.35 33.39 4.78
CA SER A 493 -32.98 34.49 4.06
C SER A 493 -34.44 34.16 3.77
N MET A 494 -35.33 35.10 4.09
CA MET A 494 -36.79 34.98 3.91
C MET A 494 -37.35 36.33 3.41
N SER A 495 -38.61 36.34 2.99
CA SER A 495 -39.34 37.57 2.63
C SER A 495 -40.31 37.92 3.76
N SER A 496 -40.54 39.20 4.06
CA SER A 496 -41.50 39.61 5.10
C SER A 496 -42.93 39.81 4.58
N GLU A 497 -43.11 40.16 3.30
CA GLU A 497 -44.42 40.51 2.71
C GLU A 497 -44.63 39.94 1.28
N GLY A 498 -43.76 39.02 0.84
CA GLY A 498 -43.64 38.60 -0.55
C GLY A 498 -42.75 39.54 -1.37
N GLY A 499 -41.88 38.98 -2.23
CA GLY A 499 -40.88 39.74 -2.99
C GLY A 499 -39.44 39.29 -2.73
N SER A 500 -38.47 40.20 -2.76
CA SER A 500 -37.05 39.84 -2.59
C SER A 500 -36.76 39.38 -1.16
N ARG A 501 -36.04 38.27 -1.03
CA ARG A 501 -35.61 37.75 0.27
C ARG A 501 -34.50 38.65 0.85
N LYS A 502 -34.56 38.88 2.16
CA LYS A 502 -33.49 39.50 2.95
C LYS A 502 -32.93 38.47 3.91
N GLN A 503 -31.64 38.58 4.22
CA GLN A 503 -31.04 37.77 5.28
C GLN A 503 -31.66 38.20 6.62
N ILE A 504 -32.29 37.25 7.32
CA ILE A 504 -32.95 37.46 8.62
C ILE A 504 -32.17 36.86 9.79
N MET A 505 -31.25 35.94 9.52
CA MET A 505 -30.42 35.30 10.54
C MET A 505 -29.04 34.94 9.95
N SER A 506 -28.00 35.15 10.75
CA SER A 506 -26.68 34.56 10.55
C SER A 506 -26.30 33.77 11.78
N SER A 507 -25.83 32.54 11.59
CA SER A 507 -25.43 31.65 12.68
C SER A 507 -23.98 31.22 12.52
N GLN A 508 -23.26 31.18 13.63
CA GLN A 508 -21.94 30.56 13.72
C GLN A 508 -22.02 29.45 14.76
N GLY A 509 -21.55 28.26 14.42
CA GLY A 509 -21.71 27.11 15.29
C GLY A 509 -20.52 26.17 15.30
N PHE A 510 -20.54 25.31 16.30
CA PHE A 510 -19.57 24.27 16.53
C PHE A 510 -20.30 23.01 16.98
N GLY A 511 -20.31 22.00 16.12
CA GLY A 511 -20.84 20.68 16.43
C GLY A 511 -19.71 19.70 16.77
N ALA A 512 -19.96 18.82 17.73
CA ALA A 512 -19.09 17.70 18.06
C ALA A 512 -19.91 16.45 18.37
N ASP A 513 -19.43 15.29 17.92
CA ASP A 513 -19.99 14.02 18.31
C ASP A 513 -18.91 12.96 18.53
N VAL A 514 -19.23 12.00 19.40
CA VAL A 514 -18.42 10.81 19.68
C VAL A 514 -19.35 9.61 19.63
N SER A 515 -18.94 8.57 18.91
CA SER A 515 -19.67 7.31 18.78
C SER A 515 -18.76 6.11 19.00
N TRP A 516 -19.34 5.05 19.56
CA TRP A 516 -18.66 3.77 19.75
C TRP A 516 -19.65 2.62 19.73
N ALA A 517 -19.17 1.44 19.32
CA ALA A 517 -19.92 0.20 19.45
C ALA A 517 -19.61 -0.44 20.82
N GLN A 518 -20.65 -0.70 21.61
CA GLN A 518 -20.50 -1.52 22.82
C GLN A 518 -20.41 -3.01 22.47
N SER A 519 -21.13 -3.44 21.43
CA SER A 519 -21.13 -4.81 20.91
C SER A 519 -21.49 -4.79 19.41
N LYS A 520 -21.54 -5.96 18.75
CA LYS A 520 -21.99 -6.07 17.36
C LYS A 520 -23.40 -5.51 17.11
N SER A 521 -24.24 -5.43 18.14
CA SER A 521 -25.64 -5.00 18.02
C SER A 521 -25.96 -3.68 18.71
N TRP A 522 -25.05 -3.13 19.52
CA TRP A 522 -25.30 -1.91 20.31
C TRP A 522 -24.26 -0.84 20.03
N SER A 523 -24.74 0.35 19.69
CA SER A 523 -23.91 1.53 19.43
C SER A 523 -24.44 2.74 20.18
N HIS A 524 -23.53 3.60 20.61
CA HIS A 524 -23.83 4.83 21.33
C HIS A 524 -23.33 6.02 20.53
N VAL A 525 -24.05 7.13 20.63
CA VAL A 525 -23.63 8.42 20.09
C VAL A 525 -23.92 9.50 21.11
N ILE A 526 -22.91 10.30 21.44
CA ILE A 526 -23.05 11.53 22.21
C ILE A 526 -22.83 12.70 21.26
N LYS A 527 -23.71 13.69 21.31
CA LYS A 527 -23.67 14.89 20.46
C LYS A 527 -23.68 16.13 21.34
N ALA A 528 -22.87 17.11 20.98
CA ALA A 528 -22.87 18.44 21.55
C ALA A 528 -22.84 19.47 20.42
N ASP A 529 -23.59 20.54 20.56
CA ASP A 529 -23.62 21.61 19.56
C ASP A 529 -23.80 22.96 20.24
N TYR A 530 -23.02 23.95 19.81
CA TYR A 530 -23.10 25.31 20.32
C TYR A 530 -23.24 26.28 19.15
N ILE A 531 -24.27 27.13 19.21
CA ILE A 531 -24.63 28.06 18.14
C ILE A 531 -24.75 29.47 18.70
N MET A 532 -24.21 30.43 17.95
CA MET A 532 -24.43 31.86 18.13
C MET A 532 -25.24 32.37 16.94
N ASP A 533 -26.49 32.72 17.21
CA ASP A 533 -27.46 33.26 16.26
C ASP A 533 -27.49 34.78 16.37
N ASN A 534 -27.39 35.46 15.23
CA ASN A 534 -27.55 36.90 15.10
C ASN A 534 -28.73 37.21 14.18
N SER A 535 -29.83 37.68 14.77
CA SER A 535 -31.06 38.04 14.09
C SER A 535 -31.02 39.47 13.57
N SER A 536 -31.42 39.65 12.32
CA SER A 536 -31.62 40.97 11.70
C SER A 536 -33.10 41.32 11.50
N LEU A 537 -34.01 40.56 12.11
CA LEU A 537 -35.43 40.86 12.11
C LEU A 537 -35.72 42.15 12.87
N GLU A 538 -36.55 43.00 12.26
CA GLU A 538 -37.16 44.14 12.97
C GLU A 538 -38.17 43.59 13.97
N VAL A 539 -38.06 44.01 15.23
CA VAL A 539 -38.94 43.57 16.32
C VAL A 539 -39.70 44.76 16.90
N SER A 540 -40.96 44.54 17.26
CA SER A 540 -41.81 45.58 17.84
C SER A 540 -41.41 45.91 19.28
N THR A 541 -40.88 44.93 20.03
CA THR A 541 -40.33 45.14 21.36
C THR A 541 -38.96 44.45 21.52
N PRO A 542 -38.06 44.97 22.36
CA PRO A 542 -36.75 44.35 22.59
C PRO A 542 -36.83 42.89 23.09
N GLU A 543 -37.89 42.54 23.81
CA GLU A 543 -38.14 41.20 24.35
C GLU A 543 -38.32 40.14 23.25
N ASP A 544 -38.68 40.55 22.03
CA ASP A 544 -38.90 39.66 20.89
C ASP A 544 -37.63 39.41 20.05
N ASN A 545 -36.50 40.00 20.42
CA ASN A 545 -35.23 39.78 19.73
C ASN A 545 -34.82 38.29 19.77
N GLN A 546 -34.53 37.73 18.59
CA GLN A 546 -34.21 36.32 18.39
C GLN A 546 -32.71 36.01 18.36
N SER A 547 -31.82 37.00 18.46
CA SER A 547 -30.38 36.77 18.63
C SER A 547 -30.14 35.94 19.88
N ALA A 548 -29.34 34.88 19.79
CA ALA A 548 -29.24 33.90 20.86
C ALA A 548 -27.94 33.10 20.87
N LYS A 549 -27.64 32.54 22.05
CA LYS A 549 -26.66 31.48 22.24
C LYS A 549 -27.41 30.20 22.60
N ARG A 550 -27.27 29.18 21.76
CA ARG A 550 -27.95 27.91 21.92
C ARG A 550 -26.94 26.79 22.16
N THR A 551 -27.19 25.99 23.19
CA THR A 551 -26.41 24.80 23.52
C THR A 551 -27.31 23.58 23.44
N THR A 552 -26.84 22.55 22.74
CA THR A 552 -27.51 21.25 22.60
C THR A 552 -26.63 20.16 23.16
N LEU A 553 -27.20 19.25 23.96
CA LEU A 553 -26.61 17.99 24.35
C LEU A 553 -27.56 16.86 23.96
N GLY A 554 -27.05 15.86 23.25
CA GLY A 554 -27.82 14.74 22.74
C GLY A 554 -27.15 13.40 23.03
N TYR A 555 -27.98 12.39 23.26
CA TYR A 555 -27.57 10.99 23.39
C TYR A 555 -28.48 10.12 22.53
N SER A 556 -27.89 9.27 21.70
CA SER A 556 -28.59 8.27 20.90
C SER A 556 -28.07 6.87 21.26
N LEU A 557 -28.99 5.94 21.52
CA LEU A 557 -28.71 4.53 21.71
C LEU A 557 -29.31 3.74 20.54
N ILE A 558 -28.46 3.02 19.80
CA ILE A 558 -28.85 2.27 18.61
C ILE A 558 -28.72 0.78 18.90
N LYS A 559 -29.79 0.02 18.65
CA LYS A 559 -29.84 -1.43 18.70
C LYS A 559 -30.13 -2.00 17.31
N VAL A 560 -29.19 -2.72 16.73
CA VAL A 560 -29.41 -3.54 15.54
C VAL A 560 -30.16 -4.81 15.95
N LEU A 561 -31.20 -5.18 15.20
CA LEU A 561 -32.16 -6.23 15.57
C LEU A 561 -32.01 -7.51 14.72
N ASP A 562 -31.17 -7.49 13.69
CA ASP A 562 -30.91 -8.61 12.80
C ASP A 562 -29.45 -8.62 12.30
N ASP A 563 -28.95 -9.79 11.92
CA ASP A 563 -27.55 -9.95 11.50
C ASP A 563 -27.19 -9.16 10.23
N LYS A 564 -28.18 -8.87 9.38
CA LYS A 564 -28.01 -8.08 8.16
C LYS A 564 -28.06 -6.58 8.41
N ALA A 565 -28.26 -6.15 9.65
CA ALA A 565 -28.48 -4.75 10.03
C ALA A 565 -29.57 -4.04 9.22
N SER A 566 -30.59 -4.77 8.77
CA SER A 566 -31.74 -4.23 8.02
C SER A 566 -32.83 -3.71 8.94
N LYS A 567 -32.82 -4.08 10.22
CA LYS A 567 -33.74 -3.63 11.25
C LYS A 567 -32.97 -3.02 12.42
N SER A 568 -33.42 -1.87 12.89
CA SER A 568 -32.83 -1.23 14.06
C SER A 568 -33.84 -0.46 14.88
N LEU A 569 -33.56 -0.32 16.17
CA LEU A 569 -34.27 0.57 17.09
C LEU A 569 -33.29 1.64 17.57
N MET A 570 -33.69 2.90 17.55
CA MET A 570 -32.90 4.02 18.06
C MET A 570 -33.72 4.82 19.06
N GLY A 571 -33.20 4.99 20.26
CA GLY A 571 -33.73 5.91 21.27
C GLY A 571 -32.88 7.17 21.33
N ASP A 572 -33.51 8.34 21.25
CA ASP A 572 -32.87 9.65 21.30
C ASP A 572 -33.34 10.43 22.53
N LEU A 573 -32.40 11.03 23.25
CA LEU A 573 -32.64 12.03 24.27
C LEU A 573 -31.83 13.28 23.92
N SER A 574 -32.46 14.44 23.86
CA SER A 574 -31.75 15.70 23.66
C SER A 574 -32.27 16.79 24.57
N TYR A 575 -31.35 17.60 25.09
CA TYR A 575 -31.63 18.79 25.88
C TYR A 575 -31.00 20.00 25.19
N ILE A 576 -31.80 21.04 24.99
CA ILE A 576 -31.39 22.28 24.34
C ILE A 576 -31.72 23.44 25.28
N GLN A 577 -30.76 24.31 25.48
CA GLN A 577 -30.93 25.59 26.16
C GLN A 577 -30.67 26.72 25.17
N ASN A 578 -31.60 27.66 25.07
CA ASN A 578 -31.49 28.86 24.25
C ASN A 578 -31.54 30.09 25.16
N LYS A 579 -30.43 30.84 25.18
CA LYS A 579 -30.33 32.14 25.87
C LYS A 579 -30.29 33.23 24.81
N SER A 580 -31.40 33.93 24.64
CA SER A 580 -31.58 35.02 23.69
C SER A 580 -31.45 36.39 24.34
N ASP A 581 -31.19 37.39 23.50
CA ASP A 581 -31.19 38.79 23.89
C ASP A 581 -32.61 39.26 24.25
N GLY A 582 -33.63 38.77 23.54
CA GLY A 582 -35.04 38.98 23.88
C GLY A 582 -35.56 37.89 24.82
N THR A 583 -36.16 38.27 25.94
CA THR A 583 -36.64 37.34 26.98
C THR A 583 -37.73 36.40 26.49
N ASN A 584 -38.55 36.81 25.49
CA ASN A 584 -39.61 35.96 24.95
C ASN A 584 -39.07 34.73 24.18
N ASN A 585 -37.80 34.75 23.78
CA ASN A 585 -37.14 33.66 23.04
C ASN A 585 -36.22 32.79 23.92
N ASN A 586 -36.13 33.07 25.23
CA ASN A 586 -35.40 32.20 26.16
C ASN A 586 -36.17 30.90 26.33
N PHE A 587 -35.55 29.76 26.06
CA PHE A 587 -36.22 28.47 26.23
C PHE A 587 -35.30 27.33 26.67
N ASN A 588 -35.92 26.34 27.31
CA ASN A 588 -35.35 25.01 27.48
C ASN A 588 -36.24 23.99 26.74
N LYS A 589 -35.62 23.09 25.99
CA LYS A 589 -36.30 22.10 25.16
C LYS A 589 -35.73 20.71 25.43
N THR A 590 -36.60 19.77 25.80
CA THR A 590 -36.26 18.36 25.95
C THR A 590 -36.95 17.57 24.84
N ILE A 591 -36.19 16.74 24.13
CA ILE A 591 -36.69 15.90 23.04
C ILE A 591 -36.46 14.43 23.40
N LEU A 592 -37.51 13.63 23.27
CA LEU A 592 -37.48 12.17 23.37
C LEU A 592 -37.90 11.60 22.03
N GLY A 593 -37.04 10.78 21.42
CA GLY A 593 -37.30 10.15 20.13
C GLY A 593 -37.20 8.63 20.20
N LEU A 594 -38.09 7.93 19.50
CA LEU A 594 -37.99 6.51 19.25
C LEU A 594 -38.16 6.25 17.75
N THR A 595 -37.12 5.69 17.13
CA THR A 595 -37.10 5.36 15.70
C THR A 595 -36.96 3.86 15.51
N TYR A 596 -37.82 3.27 14.68
CA TYR A 596 -37.71 1.90 14.21
C TYR A 596 -37.45 1.89 12.72
N SER A 597 -36.30 1.35 12.30
CA SER A 597 -35.93 1.17 10.90
C SER A 597 -36.21 -0.26 10.47
N PHE A 598 -36.73 -0.45 9.26
CA PHE A 598 -37.17 -1.76 8.76
C PHE A 598 -37.09 -1.86 7.24
N PRO A 599 -36.98 -3.07 6.67
CA PRO A 599 -37.12 -3.27 5.23
C PRO A 599 -38.59 -3.19 4.85
N TRP A 600 -39.05 -2.06 4.30
CA TRP A 600 -40.44 -1.91 3.86
C TRP A 600 -40.75 -2.86 2.69
N SER A 601 -39.81 -2.99 1.76
CA SER A 601 -39.89 -3.98 0.67
C SER A 601 -38.49 -4.40 0.24
N LYS A 602 -38.39 -5.23 -0.81
CA LYS A 602 -37.10 -5.62 -1.40
C LYS A 602 -36.25 -4.42 -1.86
N THR A 603 -36.88 -3.28 -2.18
CA THR A 603 -36.18 -2.09 -2.72
C THR A 603 -36.29 -0.85 -1.84
N TYR A 604 -37.19 -0.85 -0.84
CA TYR A 604 -37.42 0.31 0.03
C TYR A 604 -36.98 0.01 1.46
N LYS A 605 -36.15 0.90 2.00
CA LYS A 605 -35.81 0.96 3.42
C LYS A 605 -36.77 1.94 4.09
N GLY A 606 -37.50 1.49 5.10
CA GLY A 606 -38.47 2.29 5.84
C GLY A 606 -37.96 2.69 7.22
N ALA A 607 -38.47 3.79 7.75
CA ALA A 607 -38.32 4.14 9.15
C ALA A 607 -39.59 4.79 9.69
N SER A 608 -40.02 4.38 10.88
CA SER A 608 -41.09 5.01 11.63
C SER A 608 -40.52 5.67 12.87
N LYS A 609 -40.88 6.93 13.14
CA LYS A 609 -40.39 7.67 14.30
C LYS A 609 -41.54 8.29 15.07
N LEU A 610 -41.50 8.14 16.39
CA LEU A 610 -42.32 8.90 17.33
C LEU A 610 -41.40 9.83 18.13
N GLU A 611 -41.73 11.11 18.16
CA GLU A 611 -40.98 12.13 18.88
C GLU A 611 -41.92 12.92 19.80
N TYR A 612 -41.46 13.16 21.02
CA TYR A 612 -42.10 14.04 21.98
C TYR A 612 -41.13 15.14 22.37
N THR A 613 -41.60 16.38 22.35
CA THR A 613 -40.85 17.56 22.77
C THR A 613 -41.59 18.26 23.90
N ASP A 614 -40.90 18.53 24.99
CA ASP A 614 -41.29 19.47 26.05
C ASP A 614 -40.50 20.77 25.87
N LEU A 615 -41.19 21.89 25.61
CA LEU A 615 -40.57 23.18 25.31
C LEU A 615 -41.13 24.25 26.25
N LYS A 616 -40.24 24.89 27.01
CA LYS A 616 -40.62 25.85 28.05
C LYS A 616 -39.90 27.16 27.85
N TYR A 617 -40.65 28.26 27.88
CA TYR A 617 -40.15 29.62 27.82
C TYR A 617 -40.30 30.29 29.19
N PRO A 618 -39.31 30.14 30.10
CA PRO A 618 -39.45 30.57 31.49
C PRO A 618 -39.53 32.09 31.65
N ASP A 619 -38.92 32.85 30.74
CA ASP A 619 -38.84 34.31 30.81
C ASP A 619 -39.82 35.01 29.85
N ASN A 620 -40.63 34.23 29.13
CA ASN A 620 -41.68 34.77 28.26
C ASN A 620 -42.80 35.37 29.11
N SER A 621 -43.36 36.49 28.65
CA SER A 621 -44.43 37.22 29.36
C SER A 621 -45.66 36.38 29.72
N ASN A 622 -45.98 35.35 28.92
CA ASN A 622 -47.08 34.42 29.14
C ASN A 622 -46.65 33.10 29.80
N LEU A 623 -45.38 32.98 30.21
CA LEU A 623 -44.77 31.73 30.69
C LEU A 623 -45.09 30.56 29.76
N ARG A 624 -44.90 30.77 28.45
CA ARG A 624 -45.32 29.84 27.40
C ARG A 624 -44.70 28.45 27.60
N LYS A 625 -45.54 27.43 27.43
CA LYS A 625 -45.19 26.01 27.48
C LYS A 625 -45.84 25.30 26.31
N ASP A 626 -45.04 24.58 25.57
CA ASP A 626 -45.40 23.85 24.38
C ASP A 626 -45.06 22.37 24.56
N SER A 627 -45.93 21.51 24.04
CA SER A 627 -45.75 20.07 23.96
C SER A 627 -45.99 19.63 22.52
N ILE A 628 -44.93 19.21 21.85
CA ILE A 628 -44.98 18.83 20.43
C ILE A 628 -44.84 17.31 20.33
N THR A 629 -45.83 16.67 19.71
CA THR A 629 -45.75 15.25 19.36
C THR A 629 -45.68 15.10 17.85
N VAL A 630 -44.69 14.35 17.36
CA VAL A 630 -44.50 14.09 15.93
C VAL A 630 -44.49 12.59 15.69
N ALA A 631 -45.40 12.12 14.85
CA ALA A 631 -45.40 10.77 14.32
C ALA A 631 -45.02 10.83 12.84
N SER A 632 -43.96 10.14 12.44
CA SER A 632 -43.49 10.14 11.06
C SER A 632 -43.17 8.76 10.52
N LEU A 633 -43.30 8.64 9.20
CA LEU A 633 -43.02 7.46 8.41
C LEU A 633 -42.24 7.89 7.17
N SER A 634 -41.08 7.28 6.93
CA SER A 634 -40.24 7.55 5.78
C SER A 634 -39.88 6.29 5.03
N ALA A 635 -39.61 6.43 3.74
CA ALA A 635 -39.09 5.36 2.90
C ALA A 635 -38.02 5.90 1.95
N VAL A 636 -36.95 5.14 1.73
CA VAL A 636 -35.89 5.48 0.76
C VAL A 636 -35.67 4.30 -0.18
N LYS A 637 -35.59 4.59 -1.47
CA LYS A 637 -35.19 3.65 -2.52
C LYS A 637 -33.97 4.19 -3.24
N ASP A 638 -32.90 3.41 -3.19
CA ASP A 638 -31.71 3.63 -4.01
C ASP A 638 -32.05 3.14 -5.44
N LEU A 639 -32.14 4.07 -6.41
CA LEU A 639 -32.44 3.75 -7.81
C LEU A 639 -31.19 3.18 -8.51
N ASN A 640 -30.04 3.75 -8.19
CA ASN A 640 -28.70 3.25 -8.52
C ASN A 640 -27.68 3.89 -7.56
N LYS A 641 -26.37 3.71 -7.82
CA LYS A 641 -25.29 4.25 -6.98
C LYS A 641 -25.32 5.78 -6.79
N ASN A 642 -25.96 6.52 -7.69
CA ASN A 642 -25.91 7.98 -7.77
C ASN A 642 -27.30 8.63 -7.64
N LYS A 643 -28.38 7.84 -7.54
CA LYS A 643 -29.76 8.35 -7.54
C LYS A 643 -30.56 7.67 -6.46
N SER A 644 -31.28 8.45 -5.66
CA SER A 644 -32.24 7.94 -4.68
C SER A 644 -33.56 8.70 -4.74
N LEU A 645 -34.62 8.03 -4.33
CA LEU A 645 -35.94 8.59 -4.13
C LEU A 645 -36.34 8.37 -2.67
N SER A 646 -36.67 9.43 -1.96
CA SER A 646 -37.21 9.35 -0.61
C SER A 646 -38.63 9.86 -0.53
N PHE A 647 -39.37 9.30 0.42
CA PHE A 647 -40.71 9.65 0.80
C PHE A 647 -40.71 9.96 2.30
N ASN A 648 -41.43 10.99 2.71
CA ASN A 648 -41.64 11.34 4.11
C ASN A 648 -43.09 11.73 4.35
N PHE A 649 -43.68 11.17 5.40
CA PHE A 649 -44.94 11.60 5.98
C PHE A 649 -44.69 11.94 7.45
N ALA A 650 -45.24 13.07 7.91
CA ALA A 650 -45.20 13.45 9.32
C ALA A 650 -46.51 14.12 9.74
N TYR A 651 -47.07 13.67 10.85
CA TYR A 651 -48.14 14.36 11.57
C TYR A 651 -47.55 15.04 12.80
N ASN A 652 -47.73 16.36 12.90
CA ASN A 652 -47.25 17.18 13.99
C ASN A 652 -48.43 17.73 14.77
N LEU A 653 -48.38 17.64 16.09
CA LEU A 653 -49.36 18.22 17.01
C LEU A 653 -48.61 19.06 18.04
N ASN A 654 -48.83 20.37 18.05
CA ASN A 654 -48.35 21.27 19.09
C ASN A 654 -49.50 21.69 20.01
N SER A 655 -49.40 21.31 21.28
CA SER A 655 -50.25 21.83 22.34
C SER A 655 -49.50 22.95 23.05
N SER A 656 -50.12 24.10 23.24
CA SER A 656 -49.54 25.24 23.95
C SER A 656 -50.51 25.79 24.99
N ASN A 657 -50.01 26.41 26.06
CA ASN A 657 -50.83 27.23 26.95
C ASN A 657 -51.18 28.60 26.35
N VAL A 658 -50.58 28.98 25.22
CA VAL A 658 -50.89 30.20 24.45
C VAL A 658 -51.58 29.79 23.15
N ASP A 659 -52.82 30.23 22.94
CA ASP A 659 -53.69 29.72 21.87
C ASP A 659 -53.10 29.93 20.46
N SER A 660 -52.39 31.02 20.20
CA SER A 660 -51.79 31.32 18.89
C SER A 660 -50.69 30.36 18.45
N TYR A 661 -50.17 29.53 19.39
CA TYR A 661 -49.14 28.53 19.13
C TYR A 661 -49.70 27.10 19.06
N LYS A 662 -51.00 26.90 19.31
CA LYS A 662 -51.65 25.60 19.11
C LYS A 662 -51.81 25.33 17.61
N TYR A 663 -51.35 24.17 17.15
CA TYR A 663 -51.58 23.74 15.78
C TYR A 663 -51.47 22.23 15.63
N ASN A 664 -52.06 21.72 14.56
CA ASN A 664 -51.70 20.44 13.98
C ASN A 664 -51.36 20.61 12.50
N LYS A 665 -50.53 19.72 11.96
CA LYS A 665 -50.22 19.70 10.53
C LYS A 665 -49.75 18.35 10.03
N ILE A 666 -50.09 18.09 8.77
CA ILE A 666 -49.55 16.98 8.00
C ILE A 666 -48.49 17.54 7.05
N VAL A 667 -47.35 16.88 6.99
CA VAL A 667 -46.32 17.12 5.98
C VAL A 667 -46.16 15.84 5.18
N LEU A 668 -46.21 15.95 3.85
CA LEU A 668 -46.04 14.84 2.92
C LEU A 668 -45.05 15.26 1.84
N GLY A 669 -43.89 14.63 1.77
CA GLY A 669 -42.81 15.01 0.86
C GLY A 669 -42.26 13.84 0.05
N PHE A 670 -41.85 14.12 -1.18
CA PHE A 670 -41.02 13.25 -2.00
C PHE A 670 -39.75 14.01 -2.37
N LEU A 671 -38.59 13.36 -2.33
CA LEU A 671 -37.32 13.98 -2.70
C LEU A 671 -36.54 13.06 -3.62
N PHE A 672 -36.21 13.55 -4.80
CA PHE A 672 -35.23 12.92 -5.67
C PHE A 672 -33.86 13.52 -5.38
N THR A 673 -32.86 12.68 -5.18
CA THR A 673 -31.47 13.10 -4.94
C THR A 673 -30.56 12.47 -5.97
N TYR A 674 -29.73 13.30 -6.62
CA TYR A 674 -28.61 12.88 -7.44
C TYR A 674 -27.30 13.19 -6.72
N THR A 675 -26.44 12.19 -6.53
CA THR A 675 -25.12 12.34 -5.93
C THR A 675 -24.05 11.92 -6.92
N GLY A 676 -23.02 12.74 -7.09
CA GLY A 676 -21.86 12.45 -7.91
C GLY A 676 -20.57 12.80 -7.19
N ASN A 677 -19.46 12.33 -7.75
CA ASN A 677 -18.13 12.66 -7.29
C ASN A 677 -17.21 12.90 -8.49
N TYR A 678 -16.16 13.68 -8.26
CA TYR A 678 -15.06 13.84 -9.19
C TYR A 678 -13.82 13.18 -8.58
N SER A 679 -13.28 12.20 -9.31
CA SER A 679 -12.07 11.49 -8.92
C SER A 679 -10.95 11.78 -9.92
N LYS A 680 -9.74 11.97 -9.41
CA LYS A 680 -8.52 11.96 -10.24
C LYS A 680 -8.37 10.59 -10.86
N LYS A 681 -7.97 10.58 -12.14
CA LYS A 681 -7.64 9.34 -12.86
C LYS A 681 -6.39 8.70 -12.31
#